data_AF-A0A9D7UHQ8-F1
#
_entry.id   AF-A0A9D7UHQ8-F1
#
_cell.length_a   1.000
_cell.length_b   1.000
_cell.length_c   1.000
_cell.angle_alpha   90.00
_cell.angle_beta   90.00
_cell.angle_gamma   90.00
#
_symmetry.space_group_name_H-M   'P 1'
#
loop_
_entity.id
_entity.type
_entity.pdbx_description
1 polymer ?
#
loop_
_entity_poly.entity_id
_entity_poly.type
_entity_poly.pdbx_seq_one_letter_code
_entity_poly.pdbx_strand_id
1 'polypeptide(L)'
;MPIRSHAFIAGAVPALLLACAATGGSIRAASTGNPALDEALDAAVAQSLFPDAARRAILRRIEHSPACWPEGLNANDIQRLFRDLDLLPPTQFIPFDPDERFVTDSAVWTGDVVIGVSNRAQRANLTYSFAADGVTWGLSAVSATGPNTLNASLTNLFGANDLDEGREYIRQALASWRRYGGLTYTEVADNGEAMNQSTTRSALRGDIRIGGRAFGTGGFLAYNAFPSASGLAGVGGGDMCINTSYFTGAAFNQSANSYRYFRNTVAHEHGHGLGNVHTVPCNSTKLMEPSIQTSTDAVTIDERRGAGRSYGDRYSGNNSAANATNFGDLTSPAVRSVIERNLSTNGTAGFNNTDEDWFRFTLSSTQNVVVTVDPTGGTYTNGQQSSNCSGSTSSIVADQAGNLNIELRSSDGTSVLLTAASAAAGANEVLTANNLAPGEYTLRVFDVGPNANQTVQLYDLTVRVGSSLAPPQAIAGLHKRIAANTNCFFMGDVNSAAMDAGATLNAASFDWDLNGDGVFEVNDVTKPMRQYVSNGVYPVTLRVTDSLGSSGFDTINLTVFGAVTDLASITPNSGDQNTQVAITLTGVNLKNVVPSDVSVSGTGVAVIGVSTPDAEGTSVSGLILDIAPDAPVGARNITVSNADGSDTLVAAFEVLLGVAPCPGDLDGNQSIDFSDLNLLLGNFGQFGPGLLGDLDNDNDVDFADLNALLSVYQTPCP
;
A
#
# COMPACT_ATOMS: atom_id res chain seq x y z
N MET A 1 11.92 31.19 29.86
CA MET A 1 12.06 31.32 31.33
C MET A 1 10.67 31.28 31.96
N PRO A 2 10.45 30.62 33.11
CA PRO A 2 11.06 29.41 33.64
C PRO A 2 10.06 28.24 33.78
N ILE A 3 10.65 27.07 33.92
CA ILE A 3 10.08 25.74 34.14
C ILE A 3 9.45 25.67 35.55
N ARG A 4 8.26 25.08 35.66
CA ARG A 4 7.70 24.65 36.96
C ARG A 4 8.12 23.22 37.26
N SER A 5 8.88 23.14 38.35
CA SER A 5 9.37 21.99 39.09
C SER A 5 8.28 21.01 39.52
N HIS A 6 8.53 19.71 39.34
CA HIS A 6 8.08 18.67 40.25
C HIS A 6 9.33 17.94 40.77
N ALA A 7 9.38 17.81 42.10
CA ALA A 7 10.55 17.39 42.86
C ALA A 7 10.91 15.93 42.58
N PHE A 8 12.15 15.72 42.15
CA PHE A 8 12.81 14.41 42.24
C PHE A 8 13.19 14.16 43.70
N ILE A 9 12.64 13.10 44.28
CA ILE A 9 13.17 12.51 45.51
C ILE A 9 14.50 11.86 45.14
N ALA A 10 15.59 12.53 45.49
CA ALA A 10 16.95 12.03 45.38
C ALA A 10 17.21 10.99 46.48
N GLY A 11 17.63 9.79 46.07
CA GLY A 11 18.06 8.74 46.99
C GLY A 11 18.71 7.56 46.25
N ALA A 12 20.04 7.63 46.09
CA ALA A 12 20.95 6.50 45.83
C ALA A 12 20.86 5.73 44.50
N VAL A 13 20.98 6.40 43.35
CA VAL A 13 21.17 5.73 42.04
C VAL A 13 22.42 6.19 41.23
N PRO A 14 23.05 7.38 41.39
CA PRO A 14 24.14 7.75 40.47
C PRO A 14 25.55 7.19 40.80
N ALA A 15 25.73 6.37 41.84
CA ALA A 15 27.08 6.02 42.31
C ALA A 15 27.63 4.66 41.82
N LEU A 16 26.88 3.86 41.07
CA LEU A 16 27.30 2.48 40.72
C LEU A 16 28.00 2.32 39.36
N LEU A 17 28.25 3.42 38.62
CA LEU A 17 28.79 3.35 37.24
C LEU A 17 30.22 3.88 37.08
N LEU A 18 30.99 4.09 38.15
CA LEU A 18 32.40 4.45 38.07
C LEU A 18 33.31 3.47 38.83
N ALA A 19 33.89 2.50 38.13
CA ALA A 19 35.32 2.10 38.20
C ALA A 19 35.57 0.71 37.55
N CYS A 20 36.01 0.68 36.29
CA CYS A 20 36.64 -0.51 35.69
C CYS A 20 38.05 -0.19 35.15
N ALA A 21 38.81 0.65 35.86
CA ALA A 21 40.16 1.03 35.44
C ALA A 21 41.26 0.81 36.50
N ALA A 22 40.98 0.14 37.63
CA ALA A 22 41.95 0.07 38.73
C ALA A 22 42.35 -1.34 39.22
N THR A 23 41.69 -2.44 38.84
CA THR A 23 41.99 -3.77 39.44
C THR A 23 42.13 -4.95 38.47
N GLY A 24 41.99 -4.76 37.15
CA GLY A 24 42.36 -5.79 36.16
C GLY A 24 41.62 -7.13 36.25
N GLY A 25 40.36 -7.15 36.73
CA GLY A 25 39.54 -8.37 36.78
C GLY A 25 38.59 -8.49 35.58
N SER A 26 38.54 -9.67 34.94
CA SER A 26 37.43 -10.05 34.04
C SER A 26 36.42 -10.90 34.80
N ILE A 27 35.14 -10.87 34.36
CA ILE A 27 33.97 -11.54 34.95
C ILE A 27 34.17 -13.05 35.21
N ARG A 28 35.16 -13.70 34.57
CA ARG A 28 35.50 -15.11 34.82
C ARG A 28 35.87 -15.43 36.28
N ALA A 29 36.27 -14.44 37.08
CA ALA A 29 36.66 -14.68 38.48
C ALA A 29 35.48 -14.68 39.48
N ALA A 30 34.28 -14.22 39.09
CA ALA A 30 33.15 -14.06 40.01
C ALA A 30 32.05 -15.14 39.87
N SER A 31 32.13 -16.01 38.86
CA SER A 31 31.03 -16.93 38.50
C SER A 31 31.11 -18.33 39.13
N THR A 32 32.07 -18.60 40.03
CA THR A 32 32.15 -19.89 40.73
C THR A 32 32.15 -19.69 42.24
N GLY A 33 31.03 -20.02 42.89
CA GLY A 33 30.92 -20.11 44.35
C GLY A 33 30.52 -18.84 45.08
N ASN A 34 29.86 -17.87 44.44
CA ASN A 34 29.27 -16.72 45.13
C ASN A 34 27.83 -17.06 45.61
N PRO A 35 27.61 -17.23 46.92
CA PRO A 35 26.31 -17.66 47.45
C PRO A 35 25.20 -16.65 47.18
N ALA A 36 25.51 -15.35 47.13
CA ALA A 36 24.53 -14.29 46.85
C ALA A 36 24.09 -14.28 45.38
N LEU A 37 24.98 -14.68 44.45
CA LEU A 37 24.63 -14.84 43.04
C LEU A 37 23.78 -16.09 42.83
N ASP A 38 24.12 -17.20 43.49
CA ASP A 38 23.33 -18.43 43.41
C ASP A 38 21.94 -18.22 44.03
N GLU A 39 21.84 -17.55 45.19
CA GLU A 39 20.56 -17.19 45.82
C GLU A 39 19.72 -16.26 44.93
N ALA A 40 20.34 -15.27 44.28
CA ALA A 40 19.65 -14.38 43.35
C ALA A 40 19.19 -15.10 42.07
N LEU A 41 20.00 -16.02 41.53
CA LEU A 41 19.65 -16.86 40.38
C LEU A 41 18.49 -17.79 40.73
N ASP A 42 18.56 -18.48 41.87
CA ASP A 42 17.55 -19.43 42.30
C ASP A 42 16.21 -18.73 42.55
N ALA A 43 16.23 -17.54 43.16
CA ALA A 43 15.04 -16.71 43.30
C ALA A 43 14.50 -16.20 41.95
N ALA A 44 15.37 -15.84 41.00
CA ALA A 44 14.96 -15.38 39.66
C ALA A 44 14.34 -16.50 38.80
N VAL A 45 14.79 -17.75 38.98
CA VAL A 45 14.27 -18.90 38.21
C VAL A 45 13.17 -19.67 38.93
N ALA A 46 12.94 -19.42 40.24
CA ALA A 46 11.89 -20.08 41.03
C ALA A 46 10.48 -19.85 40.49
N GLN A 47 10.28 -18.80 39.70
CA GLN A 47 8.99 -18.47 39.06
C GLN A 47 8.89 -18.97 37.61
N SER A 48 9.95 -19.59 37.07
CA SER A 48 9.98 -20.12 35.70
C SER A 48 9.43 -21.54 35.63
N LEU A 49 8.65 -21.84 34.60
CA LEU A 49 8.18 -23.20 34.29
C LEU A 49 9.33 -24.13 33.84
N PHE A 50 10.50 -23.57 33.49
CA PHE A 50 11.70 -24.32 33.13
C PHE A 50 12.93 -23.74 33.85
N PRO A 51 13.09 -24.00 35.17
CA PRO A 51 14.09 -23.35 36.01
C PRO A 51 15.53 -23.55 35.50
N ASP A 52 15.87 -24.76 35.07
CA ASP A 52 17.22 -25.09 34.58
C ASP A 52 17.57 -24.36 33.28
N ALA A 53 16.59 -24.17 32.39
CA ALA A 53 16.78 -23.47 31.12
C ALA A 53 16.91 -21.96 31.35
N ALA A 54 16.07 -21.39 32.23
CA ALA A 54 16.16 -19.99 32.65
C ALA A 54 17.49 -19.69 33.35
N ARG A 55 17.96 -20.60 34.21
CA ARG A 55 19.24 -20.47 34.92
C ARG A 55 20.41 -20.42 33.94
N ARG A 56 20.43 -21.31 32.94
CA ARG A 56 21.45 -21.29 31.86
C ARG A 56 21.39 -20.02 31.01
N ALA A 57 20.19 -19.49 30.74
CA ALA A 57 20.03 -18.28 29.95
C ALA A 57 20.57 -17.04 30.66
N ILE A 58 20.27 -16.88 31.96
CA ILE A 58 20.79 -15.77 32.77
C ILE A 58 22.31 -15.85 32.85
N LEU A 59 22.87 -17.03 33.15
CA LEU A 59 24.31 -17.24 33.22
C LEU A 59 25.01 -16.89 31.91
N ARG A 60 24.44 -17.26 30.75
CA ARG A 60 24.99 -16.86 29.45
C ARG A 60 24.91 -15.35 29.20
N ARG A 61 23.83 -14.68 29.63
CA ARG A 61 23.70 -13.22 29.49
C ARG A 61 24.69 -12.48 30.38
N ILE A 62 24.94 -12.96 31.60
CA ILE A 62 25.99 -12.44 32.49
C ILE A 62 27.37 -12.64 31.86
N GLU A 63 27.65 -13.83 31.32
CA GLU A 63 28.93 -14.18 30.70
C GLU A 63 29.26 -13.29 29.49
N HIS A 64 28.25 -12.85 28.74
CA HIS A 64 28.40 -12.03 27.53
C HIS A 64 28.01 -10.56 27.73
N SER A 65 27.69 -10.15 28.97
CA SER A 65 27.30 -8.77 29.28
C SER A 65 28.53 -7.86 29.26
N PRO A 66 28.47 -6.69 28.58
CA PRO A 66 29.54 -5.70 28.62
C PRO A 66 29.56 -4.89 29.93
N ALA A 67 28.62 -5.14 30.87
CA ALA A 67 28.49 -4.39 32.12
C ALA A 67 29.46 -4.88 33.21
N CYS A 68 30.04 -3.95 33.98
CA CYS A 68 30.92 -4.24 35.11
C CYS A 68 30.14 -4.24 36.43
N TRP A 69 30.52 -5.11 37.36
CA TRP A 69 29.80 -5.36 38.62
C TRP A 69 30.68 -5.00 39.83
N PRO A 70 30.16 -4.28 40.85
CA PRO A 70 30.83 -4.12 42.13
C PRO A 70 31.04 -5.45 42.86
N GLU A 71 32.15 -5.60 43.58
CA GLU A 71 32.35 -6.73 44.51
C GLU A 71 31.51 -6.55 45.79
N GLY A 72 31.06 -7.65 46.39
CA GLY A 72 30.36 -7.65 47.67
C GLY A 72 28.86 -7.31 47.61
N LEU A 73 28.22 -7.39 46.43
CA LEU A 73 26.77 -7.23 46.30
C LEU A 73 26.02 -8.36 47.02
N ASN A 74 24.94 -8.01 47.73
CA ASN A 74 24.01 -9.00 48.28
C ASN A 74 23.00 -9.47 47.21
N ALA A 75 22.25 -10.53 47.51
CA ALA A 75 21.33 -11.15 46.54
C ALA A 75 20.25 -10.18 46.01
N ASN A 76 19.75 -9.26 46.85
CA ASN A 76 18.74 -8.27 46.44
C ASN A 76 19.32 -7.22 45.47
N ASP A 77 20.56 -6.78 45.70
CA ASP A 77 21.24 -5.85 44.81
C ASP A 77 21.54 -6.50 43.45
N ILE A 78 21.88 -7.80 43.45
CA ILE A 78 22.09 -8.59 42.23
C ILE A 78 20.78 -8.78 41.45
N GLN A 79 19.67 -9.08 42.12
CA GLN A 79 18.35 -9.18 41.47
C GLN A 79 17.92 -7.86 40.85
N ARG A 80 18.19 -6.74 41.54
CA ARG A 80 17.93 -5.39 41.02
C ARG A 80 18.76 -5.12 39.77
N LEU A 81 20.04 -5.50 39.77
CA LEU A 81 20.91 -5.40 38.59
C LEU A 81 20.43 -6.27 37.42
N PHE A 82 19.93 -7.49 37.68
CA PHE A 82 19.36 -8.32 36.61
C PHE A 82 18.17 -7.64 35.92
N ARG A 83 17.31 -6.95 36.68
CA ARG A 83 16.18 -6.21 36.14
C ARG A 83 16.63 -4.95 35.39
N ASP A 84 17.51 -4.17 36.00
CA ASP A 84 17.89 -2.85 35.49
C ASP A 84 18.81 -2.97 34.24
N LEU A 85 19.48 -4.12 34.04
CA LEU A 85 20.29 -4.45 32.87
C LEU A 85 19.63 -5.46 31.91
N ASP A 86 18.36 -5.81 32.15
CA ASP A 86 17.56 -6.75 31.35
C ASP A 86 18.24 -8.14 31.15
N LEU A 87 19.00 -8.57 32.16
CA LEU A 87 19.75 -9.83 32.19
C LEU A 87 18.92 -11.01 32.69
N LEU A 88 17.75 -10.73 33.27
CA LEU A 88 16.74 -11.74 33.52
C LEU A 88 16.36 -12.41 32.17
N PRO A 89 16.06 -13.72 32.14
CA PRO A 89 15.36 -14.25 30.98
C PRO A 89 14.04 -13.46 30.87
N PRO A 90 13.42 -13.28 29.69
CA PRO A 90 12.12 -12.62 29.63
C PRO A 90 11.19 -13.27 30.66
N THR A 91 10.96 -12.56 31.78
CA THR A 91 10.30 -13.12 32.94
C THR A 91 8.83 -13.12 32.62
N GLN A 92 8.30 -14.33 32.48
CA GLN A 92 6.88 -14.57 32.47
C GLN A 92 6.27 -13.93 33.73
N PHE A 93 5.22 -13.12 33.51
CA PHE A 93 4.28 -12.52 34.49
C PHE A 93 4.80 -11.24 35.19
N ILE A 94 4.06 -10.12 35.28
CA ILE A 94 2.62 -9.96 35.55
C ILE A 94 2.09 -8.62 34.95
N PRO A 95 0.82 -8.52 34.49
CA PRO A 95 -0.07 -9.55 33.96
C PRO A 95 0.03 -9.52 32.42
N PHE A 96 0.38 -10.62 31.74
CA PHE A 96 -0.65 -11.57 31.32
C PHE A 96 -2.00 -11.23 31.94
N ASP A 97 -2.84 -10.51 31.20
CA ASP A 97 -4.23 -10.93 31.14
C ASP A 97 -4.13 -12.42 30.77
N PRO A 98 -4.49 -13.39 31.65
CA PRO A 98 -4.36 -14.85 31.45
C PRO A 98 -5.32 -15.36 30.35
N ASP A 99 -5.58 -14.49 29.42
CA ASP A 99 -6.86 -14.28 28.85
C ASP A 99 -6.67 -13.61 27.48
N GLU A 100 -5.66 -12.76 27.22
CA GLU A 100 -5.28 -12.36 25.86
C GLU A 100 -4.86 -13.59 25.04
N ARG A 101 -5.72 -14.01 24.10
CA ARG A 101 -5.70 -15.36 23.49
C ARG A 101 -5.59 -15.38 21.97
N PHE A 102 -5.33 -14.25 21.33
CA PHE A 102 -4.84 -14.22 19.96
C PHE A 102 -3.34 -13.88 20.04
N VAL A 103 -2.50 -14.87 19.76
CA VAL A 103 -1.13 -14.86 20.28
C VAL A 103 -0.21 -14.24 19.23
N THR A 104 0.34 -13.08 19.57
CA THR A 104 1.29 -12.35 18.72
C THR A 104 2.62 -12.21 19.44
N ASP A 105 3.71 -12.26 18.70
CA ASP A 105 5.03 -11.92 19.19
C ASP A 105 5.07 -10.47 19.71
N SER A 106 5.96 -10.15 20.64
CA SER A 106 6.07 -8.82 21.25
C SER A 106 6.60 -7.75 20.29
N ALA A 107 7.20 -8.17 19.18
CA ALA A 107 7.82 -7.32 18.18
C ALA A 107 7.17 -7.50 16.81
N VAL A 108 6.69 -6.41 16.22
CA VAL A 108 6.03 -6.38 14.90
C VAL A 108 6.54 -5.23 14.04
N TRP A 109 6.27 -5.28 12.75
CA TRP A 109 6.45 -4.13 11.87
C TRP A 109 5.55 -2.97 12.27
N THR A 110 6.03 -1.72 12.17
CA THR A 110 5.22 -0.52 12.42
C THR A 110 5.66 0.64 11.53
N GLY A 111 4.76 1.57 11.24
CA GLY A 111 5.01 2.77 10.43
C GLY A 111 5.55 2.47 9.03
N ASP A 112 6.48 3.29 8.54
CA ASP A 112 7.23 3.07 7.30
C ASP A 112 8.42 2.11 7.49
N VAL A 113 8.16 1.01 8.21
CA VAL A 113 9.07 -0.09 8.59
C VAL A 113 10.14 0.26 9.62
N VAL A 114 9.73 0.06 10.87
CA VAL A 114 10.61 -0.21 12.01
C VAL A 114 10.04 -1.39 12.81
N ILE A 115 10.91 -2.10 13.53
CA ILE A 115 10.46 -3.06 14.54
C ILE A 115 9.94 -2.28 15.75
N GLY A 116 8.67 -2.49 16.08
CA GLY A 116 7.96 -1.86 17.19
C GLY A 116 7.28 -2.89 18.08
N VAL A 117 6.62 -2.40 19.14
CA VAL A 117 5.88 -3.24 20.09
C VAL A 117 4.53 -3.64 19.50
N SER A 118 4.18 -4.93 19.59
CA SER A 118 2.84 -5.42 19.26
C SER A 118 1.86 -5.09 20.40
N ASN A 119 0.66 -4.58 20.09
CA ASN A 119 -0.37 -3.99 21.00
C ASN A 119 -0.65 -2.50 20.81
N ARG A 120 -0.11 -1.90 19.74
CA ARG A 120 -0.26 -0.46 19.50
C ARG A 120 -1.27 -0.11 18.44
N ALA A 121 -1.84 -1.12 17.78
CA ALA A 121 -2.73 -0.95 16.64
C ALA A 121 -2.18 0.04 15.60
N GLN A 122 -0.87 -0.01 15.40
CA GLN A 122 -0.15 0.98 14.62
C GLN A 122 0.04 0.45 13.21
N ARG A 123 -0.46 1.17 12.22
CA ARG A 123 -0.33 0.80 10.80
C ARG A 123 1.11 0.44 10.43
N ALA A 124 1.25 -0.45 9.45
CA ALA A 124 2.53 -0.74 8.82
C ALA A 124 2.43 -0.66 7.29
N ASN A 125 3.38 0.06 6.68
CA ASN A 125 3.54 0.18 5.24
C ASN A 125 4.69 -0.72 4.79
N LEU A 126 4.35 -1.91 4.31
CA LEU A 126 5.29 -2.97 3.98
C LEU A 126 5.57 -3.00 2.47
N THR A 127 6.82 -3.27 2.12
CA THR A 127 7.18 -3.67 0.76
C THR A 127 7.40 -5.16 0.68
N TYR A 128 7.09 -5.75 -0.47
CA TYR A 128 7.36 -7.17 -0.71
C TYR A 128 8.05 -7.37 -2.07
N SER A 129 8.76 -8.48 -2.22
CA SER A 129 9.42 -8.82 -3.48
C SER A 129 9.48 -10.33 -3.67
N PHE A 130 9.62 -10.76 -4.92
CA PHE A 130 9.82 -12.17 -5.27
C PHE A 130 11.28 -12.42 -5.63
N ALA A 131 11.93 -13.32 -4.91
CA ALA A 131 13.30 -13.72 -5.24
C ALA A 131 13.34 -14.41 -6.62
N ALA A 132 14.39 -14.14 -7.40
CA ALA A 132 14.63 -14.82 -8.66
C ALA A 132 15.03 -16.29 -8.42
N ASP A 133 14.74 -17.18 -9.38
CA ASP A 133 15.20 -18.57 -9.27
C ASP A 133 16.74 -18.63 -9.28
N GLY A 134 17.31 -19.62 -8.59
CA GLY A 134 18.76 -19.78 -8.43
C GLY A 134 19.38 -18.99 -7.27
N VAL A 135 18.70 -17.96 -6.74
CA VAL A 135 19.14 -17.26 -5.52
C VAL A 135 19.20 -18.24 -4.33
N THR A 136 20.23 -18.15 -3.48
CA THR A 136 20.31 -18.97 -2.27
C THR A 136 19.16 -18.65 -1.32
N TRP A 137 18.29 -19.63 -1.09
CA TRP A 137 17.05 -19.49 -0.36
C TRP A 137 16.92 -20.47 0.80
N GLY A 138 16.17 -20.05 1.81
CA GLY A 138 15.98 -20.75 3.08
C GLY A 138 16.94 -20.30 4.19
N LEU A 139 16.62 -20.67 5.43
CA LEU A 139 17.41 -20.40 6.63
C LEU A 139 17.93 -21.71 7.23
N SER A 140 19.25 -21.78 7.44
CA SER A 140 19.90 -22.92 8.12
C SER A 140 19.43 -23.10 9.57
N ALA A 141 19.01 -22.01 10.23
CA ALA A 141 18.43 -22.04 11.57
C ALA A 141 17.08 -22.78 11.64
N VAL A 142 16.36 -22.87 10.51
CA VAL A 142 15.09 -23.61 10.41
C VAL A 142 15.34 -25.03 9.90
N SER A 143 16.06 -25.16 8.78
CA SER A 143 16.33 -26.47 8.17
C SER A 143 17.62 -26.47 7.35
N ALA A 144 17.59 -25.90 6.14
CA ALA A 144 18.70 -25.90 5.20
C ALA A 144 18.47 -24.84 4.10
N THR A 145 19.57 -24.47 3.44
CA THR A 145 19.55 -23.55 2.30
C THR A 145 19.69 -24.29 0.96
N GLY A 146 19.29 -23.67 -0.14
CA GLY A 146 19.41 -24.21 -1.50
C GLY A 146 18.91 -23.20 -2.54
N PRO A 147 18.97 -23.51 -3.84
CA PRO A 147 18.50 -22.57 -4.87
C PRO A 147 16.98 -22.36 -4.77
N ASN A 148 16.54 -21.11 -4.92
CA ASN A 148 15.14 -20.76 -5.11
C ASN A 148 14.62 -21.38 -6.42
N THR A 149 13.41 -21.93 -6.37
CA THR A 149 12.71 -22.55 -7.51
C THR A 149 11.21 -22.20 -7.54
N LEU A 150 10.79 -21.17 -6.79
CA LEU A 150 9.38 -20.79 -6.72
C LEU A 150 8.84 -20.34 -8.07
N ASN A 151 9.56 -19.50 -8.81
CA ASN A 151 9.04 -18.96 -10.07
C ASN A 151 8.87 -20.09 -11.09
N ALA A 152 9.86 -20.98 -11.24
CA ALA A 152 9.76 -22.18 -12.07
C ALA A 152 8.57 -23.07 -11.68
N SER A 153 8.29 -23.22 -10.38
CA SER A 153 7.16 -24.03 -9.90
C SER A 153 5.81 -23.41 -10.29
N LEU A 154 5.68 -22.08 -10.17
CA LEU A 154 4.49 -21.34 -10.60
C LEU A 154 4.33 -21.39 -12.12
N THR A 155 5.40 -21.14 -12.89
CA THR A 155 5.40 -21.25 -14.35
C THR A 155 5.01 -22.65 -14.83
N ASN A 156 5.45 -23.70 -14.15
CA ASN A 156 5.05 -25.07 -14.49
C ASN A 156 3.56 -25.36 -14.20
N LEU A 157 2.97 -24.70 -13.19
CA LEU A 157 1.56 -24.89 -12.83
C LEU A 157 0.62 -24.08 -13.72
N PHE A 158 0.91 -22.80 -13.92
CA PHE A 158 0.00 -21.85 -14.58
C PHE A 158 0.27 -21.70 -16.08
N GLY A 159 1.52 -21.88 -16.52
CA GLY A 159 1.91 -21.74 -17.92
C GLY A 159 3.21 -20.96 -18.08
N ALA A 160 3.90 -21.20 -19.21
CA ALA A 160 5.19 -20.60 -19.52
C ALA A 160 5.18 -19.05 -19.48
N ASN A 161 4.04 -18.45 -19.82
CA ASN A 161 3.85 -17.00 -19.90
C ASN A 161 3.06 -16.42 -18.71
N ASP A 162 2.59 -17.27 -17.79
CA ASP A 162 1.57 -16.93 -16.78
C ASP A 162 2.14 -16.99 -15.35
N LEU A 163 3.44 -16.71 -15.20
CA LEU A 163 4.10 -16.61 -13.89
C LEU A 163 3.35 -15.66 -12.94
N ASP A 164 2.84 -14.55 -13.46
CA ASP A 164 2.13 -13.56 -12.65
C ASP A 164 0.80 -14.09 -12.11
N GLU A 165 0.12 -15.05 -12.76
CA GLU A 165 -1.10 -15.67 -12.22
C GLU A 165 -0.80 -16.35 -10.88
N GLY A 166 0.29 -17.10 -10.81
CA GLY A 166 0.74 -17.74 -9.58
C GLY A 166 1.16 -16.75 -8.49
N ARG A 167 1.82 -15.66 -8.87
CA ARG A 167 2.17 -14.57 -7.94
C ARG A 167 0.92 -13.83 -7.47
N GLU A 168 -0.08 -13.69 -8.32
CA GLU A 168 -1.35 -13.04 -7.97
C GLU A 168 -2.08 -13.86 -6.89
N TYR A 169 -2.07 -15.19 -6.93
CA TYR A 169 -2.61 -16.00 -5.82
C TYR A 169 -1.87 -15.75 -4.48
N ILE A 170 -0.55 -15.52 -4.51
CA ILE A 170 0.22 -15.11 -3.33
C ILE A 170 -0.22 -13.71 -2.87
N ARG A 171 -0.35 -12.75 -3.79
CA ARG A 171 -0.84 -11.40 -3.49
C ARG A 171 -2.24 -11.42 -2.88
N GLN A 172 -3.14 -12.28 -3.36
CA GLN A 172 -4.48 -12.44 -2.80
C GLN A 172 -4.48 -12.99 -1.37
N ALA A 173 -3.49 -13.84 -1.03
CA ALA A 173 -3.29 -14.30 0.35
C ALA A 173 -2.84 -13.15 1.27
N LEU A 174 -1.91 -12.31 0.83
CA LEU A 174 -1.49 -11.10 1.58
C LEU A 174 -2.62 -10.05 1.63
N ALA A 175 -3.39 -9.88 0.56
CA ALA A 175 -4.52 -8.96 0.49
C ALA A 175 -5.63 -9.30 1.51
N SER A 176 -5.77 -10.58 1.88
CA SER A 176 -6.70 -10.99 2.94
C SER A 176 -6.35 -10.37 4.30
N TRP A 177 -5.07 -10.08 4.57
CA TRP A 177 -4.64 -9.35 5.76
C TRP A 177 -4.87 -7.84 5.63
N ARG A 178 -4.53 -7.24 4.47
CA ARG A 178 -4.84 -5.83 4.14
C ARG A 178 -6.32 -5.50 4.32
N ARG A 179 -7.20 -6.43 3.97
CA ARG A 179 -8.66 -6.25 4.03
C ARG A 179 -9.15 -5.87 5.44
N TYR A 180 -8.53 -6.43 6.47
CA TYR A 180 -8.97 -6.27 7.85
C TYR A 180 -8.02 -5.46 8.71
N GLY A 181 -6.71 -5.48 8.44
CA GLY A 181 -5.70 -4.79 9.23
C GLY A 181 -5.20 -3.48 8.61
N GLY A 182 -4.56 -2.64 9.43
CA GLY A 182 -3.87 -1.41 9.02
C GLY A 182 -2.57 -1.66 8.26
N LEU A 183 -2.64 -2.43 7.17
CA LEU A 183 -1.50 -2.94 6.42
C LEU A 183 -1.55 -2.45 4.97
N THR A 184 -0.47 -1.82 4.52
CA THR A 184 -0.27 -1.47 3.10
C THR A 184 0.84 -2.33 2.53
N TYR A 185 0.69 -2.82 1.29
CA TYR A 185 1.69 -3.62 0.60
C TYR A 185 2.03 -3.00 -0.75
N THR A 186 3.34 -2.82 -0.99
CA THR A 186 3.87 -2.38 -2.28
C THR A 186 4.94 -3.31 -2.81
N GLU A 187 4.73 -3.90 -3.98
CA GLU A 187 5.75 -4.73 -4.61
C GLU A 187 6.91 -3.88 -5.12
N VAL A 188 8.12 -4.30 -4.79
CA VAL A 188 9.38 -3.67 -5.23
C VAL A 188 10.27 -4.71 -5.93
N ALA A 189 11.40 -4.26 -6.50
CA ALA A 189 12.36 -5.18 -7.09
C ALA A 189 12.91 -6.10 -6.01
N ASP A 190 13.44 -7.26 -6.38
CA ASP A 190 14.31 -8.03 -5.48
C ASP A 190 15.77 -7.82 -5.92
N ASN A 191 16.69 -7.74 -4.96
CA ASN A 191 18.10 -7.51 -5.24
C ASN A 191 18.91 -8.79 -5.49
N GLY A 192 18.28 -9.98 -5.42
CA GLY A 192 18.95 -11.25 -5.69
C GLY A 192 19.90 -11.73 -4.59
N GLU A 193 19.95 -11.05 -3.45
CA GLU A 193 20.76 -11.47 -2.30
C GLU A 193 20.20 -12.74 -1.65
N ALA A 194 21.04 -13.50 -0.94
CA ALA A 194 20.57 -14.67 -0.21
C ALA A 194 19.45 -14.30 0.80
N MET A 195 18.52 -15.24 1.06
CA MET A 195 17.54 -15.09 2.15
C MET A 195 18.29 -14.82 3.46
N ASN A 196 17.84 -13.81 4.20
CA ASN A 196 18.50 -13.38 5.42
C ASN A 196 17.47 -12.96 6.47
N GLN A 197 17.97 -12.53 7.64
CA GLN A 197 17.13 -12.13 8.77
C GLN A 197 17.15 -10.61 9.00
N SER A 198 17.44 -9.82 7.97
CA SER A 198 17.56 -8.36 8.07
C SER A 198 16.20 -7.72 8.25
N THR A 199 16.07 -6.89 9.28
CA THR A 199 14.89 -6.06 9.55
C THR A 199 15.01 -4.63 9.00
N THR A 200 16.10 -4.35 8.28
CA THR A 200 16.38 -3.02 7.72
C THR A 200 15.72 -2.87 6.36
N ARG A 201 14.87 -1.85 6.21
CA ARG A 201 14.28 -1.44 4.93
C ARG A 201 15.37 -1.25 3.87
N SER A 202 15.10 -1.73 2.66
CA SER A 202 15.93 -1.52 1.48
C SER A 202 15.11 -0.93 0.34
N ALA A 203 15.71 -0.04 -0.46
CA ALA A 203 15.10 0.42 -1.71
C ALA A 203 15.21 -0.62 -2.84
N LEU A 204 16.03 -1.66 -2.67
CA LEU A 204 16.38 -2.63 -3.70
C LEU A 204 15.70 -4.00 -3.51
N ARG A 205 15.05 -4.24 -2.37
CA ARG A 205 14.33 -5.48 -2.03
C ARG A 205 13.13 -5.16 -1.14
N GLY A 206 12.13 -6.05 -1.12
CA GLY A 206 11.03 -5.95 -0.18
C GLY A 206 11.47 -6.18 1.26
N ASP A 207 10.68 -5.66 2.20
CA ASP A 207 10.77 -6.00 3.63
C ASP A 207 10.40 -7.46 3.86
N ILE A 208 9.43 -7.95 3.08
CA ILE A 208 9.01 -9.34 3.03
C ILE A 208 9.41 -9.91 1.68
N ARG A 209 10.40 -10.79 1.66
CA ARG A 209 10.81 -11.46 0.41
C ARG A 209 10.22 -12.85 0.34
N ILE A 210 9.70 -13.19 -0.81
CA ILE A 210 8.98 -14.45 -1.04
C ILE A 210 9.78 -15.28 -2.03
N GLY A 211 10.14 -16.48 -1.60
CA GLY A 211 10.77 -17.49 -2.44
C GLY A 211 10.40 -18.89 -1.96
N GLY A 212 10.98 -19.90 -2.57
CA GLY A 212 10.67 -21.29 -2.24
C GLY A 212 11.69 -22.26 -2.81
N ARG A 213 11.83 -23.41 -2.14
CA ARG A 213 12.72 -24.48 -2.59
C ARG A 213 12.18 -25.84 -2.18
N ALA A 214 12.68 -26.90 -2.80
CA ALA A 214 12.25 -28.25 -2.51
C ALA A 214 12.86 -28.78 -1.20
N PHE A 215 12.02 -29.28 -0.29
CA PHE A 215 12.40 -29.99 0.94
C PHE A 215 11.87 -31.44 0.99
N GLY A 216 11.19 -31.90 -0.06
CA GLY A 216 10.41 -33.15 -0.05
C GLY A 216 9.04 -32.99 0.62
N THR A 217 8.23 -34.04 0.60
CA THR A 217 6.84 -34.04 1.08
C THR A 217 6.66 -34.68 2.48
N GLY A 218 7.75 -34.82 3.23
CA GLY A 218 7.74 -35.41 4.58
C GLY A 218 7.83 -34.39 5.72
N GLY A 219 7.69 -33.10 5.41
CA GLY A 219 7.91 -31.99 6.35
C GLY A 219 6.91 -30.84 6.15
N PHE A 220 7.29 -29.66 6.59
CA PHE A 220 6.46 -28.45 6.53
C PHE A 220 6.08 -28.05 5.08
N LEU A 221 4.93 -27.40 4.93
CA LEU A 221 4.43 -26.87 3.66
C LEU A 221 5.14 -25.59 3.26
N ALA A 222 5.48 -24.77 4.24
CA ALA A 222 6.25 -23.55 4.11
C ALA A 222 6.72 -23.12 5.51
N TYR A 223 7.48 -22.04 5.59
CA TYR A 223 7.66 -21.26 6.82
C TYR A 223 7.86 -19.79 6.48
N ASN A 224 7.55 -18.91 7.44
CA ASN A 224 7.93 -17.50 7.42
C ASN A 224 8.81 -17.16 8.61
N ALA A 225 9.80 -16.29 8.41
CA ALA A 225 10.49 -15.69 9.53
C ALA A 225 9.59 -14.63 10.21
N PHE A 226 9.72 -14.45 11.51
CA PHE A 226 8.99 -13.39 12.22
C PHE A 226 9.53 -12.00 11.81
N PRO A 227 8.83 -10.91 12.16
CA PRO A 227 9.35 -9.56 11.96
C PRO A 227 10.77 -9.39 12.51
N SER A 228 11.03 -9.92 13.71
CA SER A 228 12.35 -9.88 14.37
C SER A 228 12.69 -11.22 15.03
N ALA A 229 13.97 -11.47 15.24
CA ALA A 229 14.48 -12.61 16.01
C ALA A 229 14.50 -12.36 17.53
N SER A 230 14.08 -11.18 17.99
CA SER A 230 14.16 -10.74 19.38
C SER A 230 12.95 -11.09 20.25
N GLY A 231 12.00 -11.87 19.71
CA GLY A 231 10.72 -12.20 20.34
C GLY A 231 10.59 -13.68 20.74
N LEU A 232 9.39 -14.25 20.60
CA LEU A 232 9.13 -15.70 20.74
C LEU A 232 9.84 -16.53 19.66
N ALA A 233 10.28 -15.88 18.58
CA ALA A 233 10.89 -16.51 17.43
C ALA A 233 12.41 -16.65 17.54
N GLY A 234 12.93 -17.81 17.12
CA GLY A 234 14.37 -18.01 16.88
C GLY A 234 14.88 -17.49 15.53
N VAL A 235 13.97 -16.99 14.68
CA VAL A 235 14.28 -16.50 13.32
C VAL A 235 13.48 -15.24 12.98
N GLY A 236 14.13 -14.23 12.40
CA GLY A 236 13.55 -12.92 12.08
C GLY A 236 13.73 -12.48 10.62
N GLY A 237 13.27 -11.26 10.29
CA GLY A 237 13.45 -10.63 8.98
C GLY A 237 12.26 -10.70 8.02
N GLY A 238 11.16 -11.37 8.38
CA GLY A 238 9.90 -11.35 7.61
C GLY A 238 9.87 -12.16 6.30
N ASP A 239 11.00 -12.70 5.82
CA ASP A 239 11.08 -13.47 4.57
C ASP A 239 10.31 -14.82 4.65
N MET A 240 9.69 -15.22 3.53
CA MET A 240 8.93 -16.45 3.35
C MET A 240 9.69 -17.50 2.54
N CYS A 241 9.59 -18.77 2.95
CA CYS A 241 10.10 -19.92 2.20
C CYS A 241 9.00 -20.97 1.96
N ILE A 242 8.53 -21.07 0.72
CA ILE A 242 7.53 -22.05 0.29
C ILE A 242 8.22 -23.37 -0.08
N ASN A 243 7.72 -24.50 0.42
CA ASN A 243 8.26 -25.81 0.04
C ASN A 243 7.73 -26.22 -1.35
N THR A 244 8.55 -26.05 -2.38
CA THR A 244 8.11 -26.28 -3.76
C THR A 244 7.84 -27.75 -4.09
N SER A 245 8.19 -28.69 -3.20
CA SER A 245 7.81 -30.10 -3.33
C SER A 245 6.31 -30.36 -3.22
N TYR A 246 5.52 -29.40 -2.70
CA TYR A 246 4.06 -29.51 -2.57
C TYR A 246 3.27 -28.94 -3.76
N PHE A 247 3.93 -28.51 -4.85
CA PHE A 247 3.28 -28.26 -6.15
C PHE A 247 2.82 -29.57 -6.81
N THR A 248 1.85 -30.21 -6.18
CA THR A 248 1.24 -31.47 -6.57
C THR A 248 -0.28 -31.33 -6.61
N GLY A 249 -0.96 -32.23 -7.33
CA GLY A 249 -2.43 -32.26 -7.43
C GLY A 249 -3.15 -32.47 -6.09
N ALA A 250 -2.44 -32.88 -5.03
CA ALA A 250 -2.99 -33.06 -3.70
C ALA A 250 -2.71 -31.89 -2.73
N ALA A 251 -2.02 -30.83 -3.17
CA ALA A 251 -1.73 -29.66 -2.33
C ALA A 251 -1.78 -28.36 -3.15
N PHE A 252 -0.65 -27.74 -3.48
CA PHE A 252 -0.63 -26.40 -4.07
C PHE A 252 -1.23 -26.32 -5.48
N ASN A 253 -1.33 -27.43 -6.22
CA ASN A 253 -1.98 -27.43 -7.54
C ASN A 253 -3.50 -27.66 -7.47
N GLN A 254 -4.08 -27.84 -6.27
CA GLN A 254 -5.52 -28.02 -6.14
C GLN A 254 -6.25 -26.73 -6.53
N SER A 255 -6.87 -26.69 -7.72
CA SER A 255 -7.57 -25.51 -8.24
C SER A 255 -8.90 -25.21 -7.55
N ALA A 256 -9.40 -26.13 -6.71
CA ALA A 256 -10.65 -25.97 -5.97
C ALA A 256 -10.67 -24.65 -5.16
N ASN A 257 -11.79 -23.94 -5.24
CA ASN A 257 -12.01 -22.66 -4.55
C ASN A 257 -10.90 -21.63 -4.81
N SER A 258 -10.47 -21.52 -6.08
CA SER A 258 -9.41 -20.59 -6.49
C SER A 258 -8.09 -20.86 -5.76
N TYR A 259 -7.59 -22.10 -5.84
CA TYR A 259 -6.32 -22.52 -5.23
C TYR A 259 -6.23 -22.28 -3.72
N ARG A 260 -7.35 -22.51 -3.00
CA ARG A 260 -7.47 -22.19 -1.57
C ARG A 260 -6.40 -22.86 -0.70
N TYR A 261 -6.01 -24.11 -1.01
CA TYR A 261 -4.96 -24.78 -0.25
C TYR A 261 -3.66 -23.96 -0.27
N PHE A 262 -3.23 -23.53 -1.47
CA PHE A 262 -2.04 -22.72 -1.63
C PHE A 262 -2.20 -21.34 -0.99
N ARG A 263 -3.31 -20.64 -1.25
CA ARG A 263 -3.58 -19.32 -0.68
C ARG A 263 -3.61 -19.34 0.85
N ASN A 264 -4.26 -20.33 1.46
CA ASN A 264 -4.32 -20.44 2.92
C ASN A 264 -2.94 -20.77 3.52
N THR A 265 -2.11 -21.60 2.86
CA THR A 265 -0.74 -21.81 3.32
C THR A 265 0.05 -20.51 3.30
N VAL A 266 0.00 -19.75 2.20
CA VAL A 266 0.70 -18.46 2.09
C VAL A 266 0.17 -17.46 3.13
N ALA A 267 -1.16 -17.38 3.32
CA ALA A 267 -1.76 -16.47 4.29
C ALA A 267 -1.37 -16.83 5.74
N HIS A 268 -1.31 -18.12 6.06
CA HIS A 268 -0.86 -18.64 7.36
C HIS A 268 0.59 -18.24 7.63
N GLU A 269 1.48 -18.53 6.68
CA GLU A 269 2.89 -18.18 6.81
C GLU A 269 3.08 -16.67 6.93
N HIS A 270 2.38 -15.90 6.10
CA HIS A 270 2.42 -14.46 6.19
C HIS A 270 1.92 -13.95 7.56
N GLY A 271 1.00 -14.68 8.20
CA GLY A 271 0.61 -14.44 9.59
C GLY A 271 1.80 -14.45 10.55
N HIS A 272 2.73 -15.40 10.43
CA HIS A 272 4.00 -15.39 11.16
C HIS A 272 4.88 -14.18 10.79
N GLY A 273 4.94 -13.82 9.51
CA GLY A 273 5.62 -12.61 9.02
C GLY A 273 5.05 -11.29 9.58
N LEU A 274 3.83 -11.33 10.11
CA LEU A 274 3.15 -10.25 10.82
C LEU A 274 3.20 -10.41 12.35
N GLY A 275 3.90 -11.43 12.85
CA GLY A 275 4.08 -11.69 14.28
C GLY A 275 3.04 -12.59 14.91
N ASN A 276 2.06 -13.15 14.17
CA ASN A 276 1.13 -14.11 14.75
C ASN A 276 1.84 -15.44 15.04
N VAL A 277 1.48 -16.11 16.13
CA VAL A 277 1.98 -17.45 16.44
C VAL A 277 0.86 -18.48 16.34
N HIS A 278 1.22 -19.75 16.33
CA HIS A 278 0.24 -20.81 16.22
C HIS A 278 -0.77 -20.83 17.36
N THR A 279 -2.00 -21.18 17.00
CA THR A 279 -3.15 -21.27 17.90
C THR A 279 -3.73 -22.68 17.96
N VAL A 280 -4.37 -23.01 19.09
CA VAL A 280 -5.02 -24.30 19.37
C VAL A 280 -6.39 -24.05 20.02
N PRO A 281 -7.34 -25.01 19.97
CA PRO A 281 -7.26 -26.35 19.39
C PRO A 281 -7.24 -26.32 17.86
N CYS A 282 -6.70 -27.37 17.24
CA CYS A 282 -6.74 -27.56 15.79
C CYS A 282 -8.06 -28.22 15.40
N ASN A 283 -9.10 -27.40 15.30
CA ASN A 283 -10.45 -27.83 14.96
C ASN A 283 -10.95 -27.16 13.66
N SER A 284 -10.02 -26.69 12.83
CA SER A 284 -10.26 -26.07 11.52
C SER A 284 -11.11 -24.81 11.60
N THR A 285 -10.84 -23.97 12.60
CA THR A 285 -11.53 -22.71 12.85
C THR A 285 -10.63 -21.47 12.76
N LYS A 286 -9.30 -21.58 12.92
CA LYS A 286 -8.35 -20.45 12.79
C LYS A 286 -7.28 -20.69 11.76
N LEU A 287 -6.89 -19.67 11.00
CA LEU A 287 -5.86 -19.79 9.98
C LEU A 287 -4.53 -20.21 10.60
N MET A 288 -4.19 -19.66 11.77
CA MET A 288 -2.94 -19.93 12.49
C MET A 288 -2.92 -21.25 13.26
N GLU A 289 -3.84 -22.18 13.00
CA GLU A 289 -3.68 -23.55 13.49
C GLU A 289 -2.43 -24.20 12.88
N PRO A 290 -1.63 -24.98 13.64
CA PRO A 290 -0.40 -25.62 13.16
C PRO A 290 -0.54 -26.57 11.96
N SER A 291 -1.78 -26.88 11.58
CA SER A 291 -2.11 -27.70 10.42
C SER A 291 -2.94 -26.87 9.46
N ILE A 292 -2.60 -26.95 8.17
CA ILE A 292 -3.33 -26.23 7.14
C ILE A 292 -4.82 -26.62 7.16
N GLN A 293 -5.68 -25.62 7.02
CA GLN A 293 -7.11 -25.80 6.87
C GLN A 293 -7.62 -25.12 5.59
N THR A 294 -8.63 -25.72 4.98
CA THR A 294 -9.24 -25.23 3.72
C THR A 294 -10.76 -25.01 3.82
N SER A 295 -11.32 -25.19 5.03
CA SER A 295 -12.71 -24.88 5.36
C SER A 295 -13.00 -23.39 5.38
N THR A 296 -12.02 -22.57 5.76
CA THR A 296 -12.10 -21.10 5.71
C THR A 296 -11.30 -20.56 4.53
N ASP A 297 -11.58 -19.32 4.14
CA ASP A 297 -10.82 -18.61 3.11
C ASP A 297 -9.90 -17.58 3.77
N ALA A 298 -8.62 -17.94 3.91
CA ALA A 298 -7.58 -17.20 4.61
C ALA A 298 -7.99 -16.73 6.04
N VAL A 299 -7.90 -15.42 6.29
CA VAL A 299 -7.99 -14.77 7.62
C VAL A 299 -9.38 -14.96 8.26
N THR A 300 -9.39 -15.54 9.46
CA THR A 300 -10.60 -15.74 10.28
C THR A 300 -10.72 -14.71 11.39
N ILE A 301 -11.71 -14.83 12.27
CA ILE A 301 -11.95 -13.90 13.39
C ILE A 301 -10.69 -13.74 14.25
N ASP A 302 -9.97 -14.81 14.52
CA ASP A 302 -8.80 -14.73 15.39
C ASP A 302 -7.67 -13.91 14.79
N GLU A 303 -7.41 -14.13 13.50
CA GLU A 303 -6.40 -13.36 12.75
C GLU A 303 -6.80 -11.90 12.56
N ARG A 304 -8.11 -11.59 12.42
CA ARG A 304 -8.60 -10.20 12.41
C ARG A 304 -8.30 -9.49 13.72
N ARG A 305 -8.46 -10.18 14.85
CA ARG A 305 -8.17 -9.65 16.18
C ARG A 305 -6.67 -9.49 16.41
N GLY A 306 -5.86 -10.45 15.95
CA GLY A 306 -4.40 -10.35 15.91
C GLY A 306 -3.91 -9.16 15.08
N ALA A 307 -4.50 -8.94 13.90
CA ALA A 307 -4.25 -7.77 13.07
C ALA A 307 -4.67 -6.47 13.78
N GLY A 308 -5.89 -6.42 14.36
CA GLY A 308 -6.40 -5.28 15.12
C GLY A 308 -5.48 -4.84 16.26
N ARG A 309 -4.95 -5.79 17.05
CA ARG A 309 -4.01 -5.47 18.14
C ARG A 309 -2.69 -4.89 17.69
N SER A 310 -2.11 -5.47 16.65
CA SER A 310 -0.77 -5.09 16.21
C SER A 310 -0.80 -3.86 15.30
N TYR A 311 -1.72 -3.87 14.34
CA TYR A 311 -1.77 -2.95 13.20
C TYR A 311 -3.04 -2.08 13.16
N GLY A 312 -4.02 -2.35 14.02
CA GLY A 312 -5.35 -1.75 13.96
C GLY A 312 -6.14 -2.30 12.78
N ASP A 313 -7.34 -1.79 12.58
CA ASP A 313 -8.13 -2.13 11.40
C ASP A 313 -7.66 -1.35 10.15
N ARG A 314 -8.35 -1.54 9.03
CA ARG A 314 -8.02 -0.89 7.75
C ARG A 314 -7.97 0.66 7.82
N TYR A 315 -8.68 1.27 8.76
CA TYR A 315 -8.74 2.72 9.00
C TYR A 315 -7.86 3.20 10.15
N SER A 316 -7.11 2.29 10.80
CA SER A 316 -6.17 2.60 11.88
C SER A 316 -5.45 3.93 11.70
N GLY A 317 -5.43 4.74 12.75
CA GLY A 317 -4.96 6.12 12.74
C GLY A 317 -6.10 7.15 12.70
N ASN A 318 -7.34 6.73 12.49
CA ASN A 318 -8.55 7.54 12.64
C ASN A 318 -8.99 7.72 14.11
N ASN A 319 -8.03 7.86 15.03
CA ASN A 319 -8.22 7.93 16.49
C ASN A 319 -8.50 9.36 17.01
N SER A 320 -8.94 10.27 16.15
CA SER A 320 -9.31 11.62 16.55
C SER A 320 -10.22 12.27 15.50
N ALA A 321 -10.96 13.31 15.89
CA ALA A 321 -11.78 14.08 14.95
C ALA A 321 -10.98 14.60 13.74
N ALA A 322 -9.74 15.06 13.96
CA ALA A 322 -8.87 15.57 12.90
C ALA A 322 -8.50 14.50 11.87
N ASN A 323 -8.29 13.26 12.32
CA ASN A 323 -7.90 12.13 11.49
C ASN A 323 -9.09 11.25 11.06
N ALA A 324 -10.33 11.69 11.35
CA ALA A 324 -11.53 10.91 11.11
C ALA A 324 -11.63 10.47 9.65
N THR A 325 -11.87 9.18 9.44
CA THR A 325 -12.07 8.58 8.12
C THR A 325 -13.25 9.25 7.42
N ASN A 326 -13.02 9.81 6.23
CA ASN A 326 -14.02 10.58 5.51
C ASN A 326 -14.83 9.71 4.55
N PHE A 327 -16.12 9.52 4.85
CA PHE A 327 -17.06 8.85 3.96
C PHE A 327 -17.61 9.77 2.88
N GLY A 328 -17.28 11.05 2.86
CA GLY A 328 -17.74 12.01 1.86
C GLY A 328 -19.20 12.41 2.02
N ASP A 329 -19.79 12.96 0.96
CA ASP A 329 -21.22 13.27 0.91
C ASP A 329 -22.03 11.98 0.72
N LEU A 330 -23.00 11.75 1.61
CA LEU A 330 -23.89 10.58 1.60
C LEU A 330 -25.23 10.86 0.88
N THR A 331 -25.36 12.03 0.26
CA THR A 331 -26.56 12.49 -0.46
C THR A 331 -26.28 12.95 -1.88
N SER A 332 -25.01 13.22 -2.21
CA SER A 332 -24.57 13.66 -3.55
C SER A 332 -23.45 12.74 -4.07
N PRO A 333 -23.47 12.35 -5.36
CA PRO A 333 -24.49 12.66 -6.38
C PRO A 333 -25.82 11.89 -6.18
N ALA A 334 -25.85 10.93 -5.28
CA ALA A 334 -27.05 10.18 -4.91
C ALA A 334 -27.01 9.81 -3.41
N VAL A 335 -28.18 9.55 -2.82
CA VAL A 335 -28.27 9.10 -1.44
C VAL A 335 -27.72 7.68 -1.31
N ARG A 336 -26.78 7.48 -0.39
CA ARG A 336 -26.17 6.19 -0.09
C ARG A 336 -25.89 6.04 1.40
N SER A 337 -25.79 4.79 1.81
CA SER A 337 -25.42 4.40 3.17
C SER A 337 -23.95 3.94 3.20
N VAL A 338 -23.44 3.67 4.39
CA VAL A 338 -22.12 3.10 4.62
C VAL A 338 -22.25 1.87 5.51
N ILE A 339 -21.58 0.79 5.14
CA ILE A 339 -21.41 -0.40 5.99
C ILE A 339 -19.94 -0.75 5.96
N GLU A 340 -19.29 -0.68 7.11
CA GLU A 340 -17.91 -1.06 7.31
C GLU A 340 -17.84 -2.22 8.28
N ARG A 341 -17.49 -3.40 7.79
CA ARG A 341 -17.43 -4.61 8.63
C ARG A 341 -16.06 -4.88 9.21
N ASN A 342 -15.99 -5.56 10.35
CA ASN A 342 -14.78 -6.03 11.01
C ASN A 342 -13.75 -4.91 11.25
N LEU A 343 -14.22 -3.77 11.74
CA LEU A 343 -13.40 -2.73 12.35
C LEU A 343 -12.97 -3.16 13.76
N SER A 344 -12.06 -2.43 14.39
CA SER A 344 -11.51 -2.83 15.69
C SER A 344 -11.10 -1.67 16.59
N THR A 345 -11.52 -1.73 17.86
CA THR A 345 -10.93 -0.92 18.94
C THR A 345 -9.98 -1.77 19.80
N ASN A 346 -9.03 -1.13 20.48
CA ASN A 346 -7.98 -1.77 21.27
C ASN A 346 -8.13 -1.58 22.78
N GLY A 347 -9.39 -1.55 23.23
CA GLY A 347 -9.77 -1.47 24.64
C GLY A 347 -9.45 -0.13 25.28
N THR A 348 -10.03 0.17 26.45
CA THR A 348 -10.00 1.51 27.09
C THR A 348 -8.60 2.08 27.37
N ALA A 349 -7.57 1.23 27.36
CA ALA A 349 -6.18 1.61 27.57
C ALA A 349 -5.34 1.55 26.28
N GLY A 350 -6.01 1.56 25.11
CA GLY A 350 -5.41 1.51 23.80
C GLY A 350 -4.33 2.58 23.64
N PHE A 351 -3.19 2.19 23.10
CA PHE A 351 -2.08 3.11 22.84
C PHE A 351 -2.53 4.25 21.93
N ASN A 352 -2.19 5.50 22.27
CA ASN A 352 -2.54 6.68 21.47
C ASN A 352 -4.00 6.67 21.04
N ASN A 353 -4.94 6.51 21.98
CA ASN A 353 -6.37 6.57 21.70
C ASN A 353 -6.87 5.51 20.71
N THR A 354 -6.24 4.35 20.64
CA THR A 354 -6.71 3.24 19.78
C THR A 354 -7.92 2.52 20.36
N ASP A 355 -8.45 3.01 21.49
CA ASP A 355 -9.75 2.69 22.05
C ASP A 355 -10.92 3.34 21.29
N GLU A 356 -10.64 4.29 20.40
CA GLU A 356 -11.63 5.05 19.65
C GLU A 356 -11.35 5.11 18.15
N ASP A 357 -12.43 5.07 17.38
CA ASP A 357 -12.45 5.26 15.94
C ASP A 357 -13.36 6.43 15.58
N TRP A 358 -12.84 7.31 14.72
CA TRP A 358 -13.53 8.50 14.25
C TRP A 358 -13.81 8.41 12.76
N PHE A 359 -15.02 8.81 12.39
CA PHE A 359 -15.49 8.90 11.02
C PHE A 359 -16.12 10.27 10.79
N ARG A 360 -16.20 10.70 9.54
CA ARG A 360 -16.91 11.92 9.16
C ARG A 360 -17.71 11.70 7.89
N PHE A 361 -18.81 12.43 7.76
CA PHE A 361 -19.64 12.42 6.57
C PHE A 361 -20.37 13.76 6.42
N THR A 362 -20.80 14.04 5.20
CA THR A 362 -21.56 15.24 4.86
C THR A 362 -22.94 14.88 4.34
N LEU A 363 -23.93 15.71 4.66
CA LEU A 363 -25.26 15.69 4.07
C LEU A 363 -25.51 17.01 3.34
N SER A 364 -25.88 16.96 2.08
CA SER A 364 -26.34 18.10 1.28
C SER A 364 -27.87 18.30 1.35
N SER A 365 -28.59 17.36 1.96
CA SER A 365 -30.04 17.43 2.18
C SER A 365 -30.41 16.87 3.55
N THR A 366 -31.55 17.26 4.11
CA THR A 366 -32.05 16.71 5.37
C THR A 366 -32.33 15.21 5.22
N GLN A 367 -31.80 14.40 6.13
CA GLN A 367 -31.96 12.94 6.10
C GLN A 367 -32.31 12.38 7.48
N ASN A 368 -33.00 11.24 7.50
CA ASN A 368 -33.01 10.38 8.67
C ASN A 368 -31.75 9.53 8.64
N VAL A 369 -30.96 9.56 9.71
CA VAL A 369 -29.73 8.77 9.81
C VAL A 369 -29.83 7.84 11.01
N VAL A 370 -29.62 6.55 10.77
CA VAL A 370 -29.49 5.54 11.83
C VAL A 370 -28.06 5.02 11.80
N VAL A 371 -27.35 5.21 12.90
CA VAL A 371 -26.02 4.63 13.07
C VAL A 371 -26.13 3.43 13.99
N THR A 372 -25.61 2.29 13.55
CA THR A 372 -25.53 1.06 14.33
C THR A 372 -24.07 0.65 14.44
N VAL A 373 -23.61 0.36 15.65
CA VAL A 373 -22.36 -0.35 15.91
C VAL A 373 -22.72 -1.70 16.49
N ASP A 374 -22.33 -2.76 15.78
CA ASP A 374 -22.62 -4.13 16.14
C ASP A 374 -21.31 -4.86 16.51
N PRO A 375 -21.06 -5.16 17.80
CA PRO A 375 -19.91 -5.94 18.21
C PRO A 375 -19.89 -7.32 17.53
N THR A 376 -18.74 -7.72 16.98
CA THR A 376 -18.57 -8.99 16.27
C THR A 376 -17.47 -9.86 16.88
N GLY A 377 -17.43 -11.13 16.50
CA GLY A 377 -16.39 -12.09 16.90
C GLY A 377 -16.95 -13.36 17.56
N GLY A 378 -18.12 -13.26 18.19
CA GLY A 378 -18.81 -14.38 18.82
C GLY A 378 -17.97 -15.12 19.86
N THR A 379 -18.36 -16.37 20.16
CA THR A 379 -17.63 -17.22 21.13
C THR A 379 -16.85 -18.32 20.43
N TYR A 380 -15.55 -18.45 20.75
CA TYR A 380 -14.70 -19.52 20.24
C TYR A 380 -13.62 -19.94 21.25
N THR A 381 -13.12 -21.17 21.14
CA THR A 381 -12.02 -21.65 21.99
C THR A 381 -10.68 -21.27 21.37
N ASN A 382 -9.76 -20.71 22.17
CA ASN A 382 -8.41 -20.40 21.71
C ASN A 382 -7.34 -20.65 22.79
N GLY A 383 -6.08 -20.75 22.39
CA GLY A 383 -4.91 -20.99 23.22
C GLY A 383 -3.62 -21.00 22.39
N GLN A 384 -2.49 -20.75 23.05
CA GLN A 384 -1.17 -20.83 22.41
C GLN A 384 -0.74 -22.29 22.24
N GLN A 385 -0.20 -22.65 21.08
CA GLN A 385 0.43 -23.95 20.87
C GLN A 385 1.67 -24.12 21.78
N SER A 386 1.72 -25.22 22.54
CA SER A 386 2.92 -25.64 23.30
C SER A 386 3.72 -26.74 22.58
N SER A 387 3.06 -27.65 21.87
CA SER A 387 3.68 -28.68 21.03
C SER A 387 2.63 -29.36 20.16
N ASN A 388 2.95 -29.75 18.92
CA ASN A 388 1.98 -30.40 18.01
C ASN A 388 0.63 -29.66 18.03
N CYS A 389 -0.50 -30.35 18.16
CA CYS A 389 -1.78 -29.71 18.43
C CYS A 389 -2.16 -29.73 19.92
N SER A 390 -1.29 -29.20 20.79
CA SER A 390 -1.54 -29.13 22.23
C SER A 390 -1.22 -27.74 22.76
N GLY A 391 -1.92 -27.35 23.83
CA GLY A 391 -1.74 -26.10 24.55
C GLY A 391 -2.85 -25.91 25.57
N SER A 392 -2.68 -24.93 26.45
CA SER A 392 -3.77 -24.51 27.34
C SER A 392 -4.77 -23.70 26.52
N THR A 393 -6.03 -24.14 26.52
CA THR A 393 -7.11 -23.49 25.76
C THR A 393 -8.21 -23.05 26.68
N SER A 394 -8.99 -22.07 26.22
CA SER A 394 -10.10 -21.54 26.99
C SER A 394 -11.04 -20.76 26.09
N SER A 395 -12.28 -20.57 26.54
CA SER A 395 -13.34 -19.94 25.75
C SER A 395 -13.17 -18.42 25.74
N ILE A 396 -13.21 -17.84 24.55
CA ILE A 396 -13.17 -16.41 24.27
C ILE A 396 -14.53 -15.96 23.78
N VAL A 397 -15.05 -14.91 24.40
CA VAL A 397 -16.31 -14.24 24.03
C VAL A 397 -15.91 -12.92 23.39
N ALA A 398 -15.52 -12.97 22.12
CA ALA A 398 -14.92 -11.84 21.40
C ALA A 398 -15.95 -10.75 21.04
N ASP A 399 -17.23 -11.10 20.96
CA ASP A 399 -18.34 -10.16 20.85
C ASP A 399 -18.54 -9.31 22.11
N GLN A 400 -17.99 -9.72 23.25
CA GLN A 400 -18.11 -9.01 24.54
C GLN A 400 -16.74 -8.61 25.11
N ALA A 401 -15.71 -8.50 24.27
CA ALA A 401 -14.39 -8.06 24.70
C ALA A 401 -14.48 -6.64 25.28
N GLY A 402 -15.02 -5.70 24.50
CA GLY A 402 -15.33 -4.33 24.90
C GLY A 402 -16.83 -4.08 25.01
N ASN A 403 -17.18 -2.84 25.36
CA ASN A 403 -18.52 -2.29 25.24
C ASN A 403 -18.41 -0.99 24.48
N LEU A 404 -18.96 -0.95 23.27
CA LEU A 404 -18.78 0.18 22.38
C LEU A 404 -19.89 1.19 22.61
N ASN A 405 -19.52 2.46 22.73
CA ASN A 405 -20.44 3.59 22.71
C ASN A 405 -20.30 4.36 21.40
N ILE A 406 -21.34 5.11 21.04
CA ILE A 406 -21.37 5.93 19.83
C ILE A 406 -21.78 7.36 20.17
N GLU A 407 -21.07 8.33 19.61
CA GLU A 407 -21.45 9.74 19.62
C GLU A 407 -21.52 10.30 18.20
N LEU A 408 -22.62 10.98 17.88
CA LEU A 408 -22.69 11.90 16.76
C LEU A 408 -22.31 13.28 17.26
N ARG A 409 -21.34 13.94 16.61
CA ARG A 409 -20.74 15.18 17.07
C ARG A 409 -20.72 16.23 15.95
N SER A 410 -20.45 17.48 16.32
CA SER A 410 -20.22 18.59 15.37
C SER A 410 -19.08 18.27 14.39
N SER A 411 -18.97 19.05 13.31
CA SER A 411 -17.96 18.85 12.26
C SER A 411 -16.50 18.88 12.76
N ASP A 412 -16.24 19.66 13.82
CA ASP A 412 -14.92 19.75 14.48
C ASP A 412 -14.71 18.67 15.55
N GLY A 413 -15.72 17.82 15.79
CA GLY A 413 -15.73 16.80 16.83
C GLY A 413 -15.82 17.32 18.26
N THR A 414 -16.02 18.62 18.50
CA THR A 414 -15.97 19.18 19.86
C THR A 414 -17.27 18.97 20.63
N SER A 415 -18.42 19.17 19.99
CA SER A 415 -19.74 19.15 20.64
C SER A 415 -20.48 17.84 20.35
N VAL A 416 -20.93 17.14 21.40
CA VAL A 416 -21.81 15.97 21.27
C VAL A 416 -23.22 16.43 20.90
N LEU A 417 -23.75 15.89 19.81
CA LEU A 417 -25.11 16.15 19.36
C LEU A 417 -26.06 15.05 19.84
N LEU A 418 -25.63 13.79 19.73
CA LEU A 418 -26.37 12.60 20.17
C LEU A 418 -25.40 11.56 20.72
N THR A 419 -25.87 10.72 21.63
CA THR A 419 -25.12 9.60 22.23
C THR A 419 -25.98 8.35 22.27
N ALA A 420 -25.37 7.20 21.98
CA ALA A 420 -25.88 5.87 22.29
C ALA A 420 -24.82 5.15 23.14
N ALA A 421 -25.19 4.76 24.37
CA ALA A 421 -24.27 4.23 25.39
C ALA A 421 -25.02 3.41 26.47
N SER A 422 -26.10 2.73 26.07
CA SER A 422 -27.00 2.04 26.99
C SER A 422 -27.00 0.52 26.83
N ALA A 423 -26.45 0.02 25.73
CA ALA A 423 -26.29 -1.40 25.47
C ALA A 423 -25.20 -1.97 26.39
N ALA A 424 -25.37 -3.23 26.76
CA ALA A 424 -24.32 -3.99 27.43
C ALA A 424 -23.32 -4.51 26.37
N ALA A 425 -22.12 -4.92 26.82
CA ALA A 425 -21.15 -5.58 25.96
C ALA A 425 -21.80 -6.71 25.15
N GLY A 426 -21.48 -6.78 23.85
CA GLY A 426 -22.05 -7.73 22.88
C GLY A 426 -23.45 -7.40 22.35
N ALA A 427 -24.12 -6.36 22.87
CA ALA A 427 -25.32 -5.82 22.25
C ALA A 427 -24.95 -4.63 21.35
N ASN A 428 -25.78 -4.40 20.33
CA ASN A 428 -25.59 -3.30 19.41
C ASN A 428 -25.94 -1.96 20.05
N GLU A 429 -25.13 -0.94 19.76
CA GLU A 429 -25.54 0.44 20.00
C GLU A 429 -26.24 1.00 18.76
N VAL A 430 -27.34 1.72 18.98
CA VAL A 430 -28.13 2.33 17.90
C VAL A 430 -28.39 3.79 18.22
N LEU A 431 -27.87 4.67 17.38
CA LEU A 431 -28.07 6.11 17.43
C LEU A 431 -29.00 6.52 16.28
N THR A 432 -30.16 7.10 16.60
CA THR A 432 -31.12 7.56 15.58
C THR A 432 -31.19 9.09 15.56
N ALA A 433 -30.76 9.69 14.45
CA ALA A 433 -30.87 11.12 14.17
C ALA A 433 -31.99 11.36 13.15
N ASN A 434 -33.16 11.74 13.64
CA ASN A 434 -34.31 12.07 12.79
C ASN A 434 -34.18 13.50 12.24
N ASN A 435 -34.42 13.67 10.94
CA ASN A 435 -34.33 14.96 10.25
C ASN A 435 -33.00 15.69 10.49
N LEU A 436 -31.88 14.96 10.45
CA LEU A 436 -30.55 15.54 10.55
C LEU A 436 -30.35 16.52 9.39
N ALA A 437 -30.04 17.78 9.72
CA ALA A 437 -29.94 18.86 8.75
C ALA A 437 -28.75 18.67 7.79
N PRO A 438 -28.72 19.39 6.65
CA PRO A 438 -27.51 19.47 5.84
C PRO A 438 -26.34 20.01 6.67
N GLY A 439 -25.16 19.41 6.50
CA GLY A 439 -23.97 19.75 7.27
C GLY A 439 -22.94 18.63 7.26
N GLU A 440 -21.75 18.94 7.78
CA GLU A 440 -20.71 17.95 8.07
C GLU A 440 -20.84 17.50 9.54
N TYR A 441 -20.69 16.20 9.76
CA TYR A 441 -20.77 15.57 11.07
C TYR A 441 -19.59 14.64 11.29
N THR A 442 -19.21 14.47 12.54
CA THR A 442 -18.27 13.43 12.94
C THR A 442 -19.00 12.37 13.77
N LEU A 443 -18.56 11.12 13.62
CA LEU A 443 -18.97 9.99 14.41
C LEU A 443 -17.77 9.52 15.21
N ARG A 444 -17.97 9.27 16.50
CA ARG A 444 -16.98 8.64 17.37
C ARG A 444 -17.54 7.33 17.89
N VAL A 445 -16.86 6.24 17.61
CA VAL A 445 -17.08 4.93 18.22
C VAL A 445 -15.96 4.69 19.21
N PHE A 446 -16.24 4.34 20.45
CA PHE A 446 -15.20 4.16 21.45
C PHE A 446 -15.55 3.08 22.46
N ASP A 447 -14.54 2.35 22.89
CA ASP A 447 -14.68 1.28 23.87
C ASP A 447 -14.68 1.84 25.29
N VAL A 448 -15.62 1.37 26.12
CA VAL A 448 -15.70 1.71 27.56
C VAL A 448 -15.44 0.50 28.47
N GLY A 449 -14.91 -0.58 27.91
CA GLY A 449 -14.62 -1.83 28.61
C GLY A 449 -15.82 -2.77 28.64
N PRO A 450 -15.69 -3.98 29.20
CA PRO A 450 -14.79 -4.26 30.30
C PRO A 450 -13.36 -4.56 29.87
N ASN A 451 -13.12 -4.93 28.60
CA ASN A 451 -11.85 -5.48 28.12
C ASN A 451 -11.36 -6.65 28.99
N ALA A 452 -12.33 -7.32 29.63
CA ALA A 452 -12.06 -8.44 30.49
C ALA A 452 -11.71 -9.61 29.60
N ASN A 453 -10.56 -10.19 29.88
CA ASN A 453 -10.01 -11.31 29.16
C ASN A 453 -9.53 -11.04 27.71
N GLN A 454 -9.75 -9.86 27.14
CA GLN A 454 -9.43 -9.55 25.74
C GLN A 454 -9.44 -8.04 25.53
N THR A 455 -8.39 -7.48 24.92
CA THR A 455 -8.29 -6.03 24.64
C THR A 455 -8.94 -5.61 23.33
N VAL A 456 -8.96 -6.47 22.31
CA VAL A 456 -9.51 -6.13 20.98
C VAL A 456 -11.00 -6.47 20.87
N GLN A 457 -11.82 -5.45 20.61
CA GLN A 457 -13.22 -5.58 20.24
C GLN A 457 -13.37 -5.35 18.73
N LEU A 458 -13.87 -6.34 18.00
CA LEU A 458 -14.27 -6.15 16.60
C LEU A 458 -15.70 -5.62 16.51
N TYR A 459 -16.01 -4.86 15.47
CA TYR A 459 -17.38 -4.42 15.23
C TYR A 459 -17.68 -4.13 13.76
N ASP A 460 -18.96 -4.15 13.42
CA ASP A 460 -19.47 -3.65 12.16
C ASP A 460 -20.13 -2.28 12.40
N LEU A 461 -19.74 -1.28 11.61
CA LEU A 461 -20.36 0.04 11.59
C LEU A 461 -21.35 0.12 10.42
N THR A 462 -22.58 0.53 10.70
CA THR A 462 -23.57 0.88 9.68
C THR A 462 -24.02 2.32 9.89
N VAL A 463 -23.86 3.17 8.87
CA VAL A 463 -24.49 4.49 8.78
C VAL A 463 -25.56 4.41 7.71
N ARG A 464 -26.81 4.17 8.12
CA ARG A 464 -27.97 4.05 7.23
C ARG A 464 -28.60 5.41 7.02
N VAL A 465 -28.63 5.89 5.78
CA VAL A 465 -29.26 7.16 5.39
C VAL A 465 -30.60 6.86 4.72
N GLY A 466 -31.70 7.19 5.39
CA GLY A 466 -33.04 6.83 4.94
C GLY A 466 -33.17 5.32 4.67
N SER A 467 -33.60 4.96 3.47
CA SER A 467 -33.67 3.56 3.00
C SER A 467 -32.58 3.22 1.97
N SER A 468 -31.55 4.05 1.80
CA SER A 468 -30.51 3.79 0.80
C SER A 468 -29.64 2.60 1.18
N LEU A 469 -29.10 1.96 0.16
CA LEU A 469 -28.14 0.85 0.29
C LEU A 469 -26.71 1.38 0.45
N ALA A 470 -25.85 0.54 0.99
CA ALA A 470 -24.41 0.74 1.07
C ALA A 470 -23.74 -0.03 -0.07
N PRO A 471 -22.63 0.50 -0.63
CA PRO A 471 -21.89 -0.18 -1.67
C PRO A 471 -21.21 -1.47 -1.14
N PRO A 472 -20.94 -2.46 -2.02
CA PRO A 472 -20.09 -3.58 -1.67
C PRO A 472 -18.65 -3.11 -1.38
N GLN A 473 -17.88 -3.93 -0.66
CA GLN A 473 -16.43 -3.72 -0.52
C GLN A 473 -15.73 -4.36 -1.71
N ALA A 474 -15.16 -3.51 -2.56
CA ALA A 474 -14.22 -3.93 -3.59
C ALA A 474 -12.82 -4.10 -2.96
N ILE A 475 -12.10 -5.14 -3.37
CA ILE A 475 -10.67 -5.32 -3.05
C ILE A 475 -9.95 -5.74 -4.34
N ALA A 476 -9.23 -4.80 -4.95
CA ALA A 476 -8.52 -4.98 -6.21
C ALA A 476 -7.21 -5.78 -6.08
N GLY A 477 -6.74 -6.02 -4.84
CA GLY A 477 -5.51 -6.74 -4.54
C GLY A 477 -4.49 -5.87 -3.81
N LEU A 478 -3.23 -5.91 -4.26
CA LEU A 478 -2.10 -5.16 -3.68
C LEU A 478 -1.44 -4.28 -4.75
N HIS A 479 -0.73 -3.23 -4.32
CA HIS A 479 0.15 -2.51 -5.24
C HIS A 479 1.24 -3.46 -5.71
N LYS A 480 1.36 -3.60 -7.02
CA LYS A 480 2.18 -4.65 -7.63
C LYS A 480 3.01 -4.11 -8.77
N ARG A 481 3.90 -4.95 -9.29
CA ARG A 481 4.72 -4.62 -10.44
C ARG A 481 4.73 -5.74 -11.47
N ILE A 482 4.95 -5.38 -12.73
CA ILE A 482 5.03 -6.33 -13.83
C ILE A 482 6.05 -5.88 -14.87
N ALA A 483 6.72 -6.84 -15.50
CA ALA A 483 7.58 -6.52 -16.63
C ALA A 483 6.72 -6.18 -17.85
N ALA A 484 7.13 -5.19 -18.64
CA ALA A 484 6.44 -4.86 -19.88
C ALA A 484 6.35 -6.07 -20.81
N ASN A 485 5.27 -6.14 -21.59
CA ASN A 485 4.98 -7.23 -22.54
C ASN A 485 4.89 -8.62 -21.89
N THR A 486 4.53 -8.70 -20.61
CA THR A 486 4.21 -9.97 -19.92
C THR A 486 2.78 -9.96 -19.42
N ASN A 487 2.18 -11.15 -19.30
CA ASN A 487 0.80 -11.29 -18.84
C ASN A 487 0.68 -10.84 -17.38
N CYS A 488 -0.09 -9.77 -17.13
CA CYS A 488 -0.43 -9.30 -15.80
C CYS A 488 -1.84 -9.75 -15.44
N PHE A 489 -1.99 -10.47 -14.33
CA PHE A 489 -3.28 -11.04 -13.90
C PHE A 489 -3.85 -10.27 -12.71
N PHE A 490 -5.16 -10.07 -12.68
CA PHE A 490 -5.87 -9.46 -11.54
C PHE A 490 -6.93 -10.43 -11.00
N MET A 491 -7.35 -10.26 -9.74
CA MET A 491 -8.44 -11.06 -9.15
C MET A 491 -9.28 -10.19 -8.21
N GLY A 492 -10.54 -9.97 -8.59
CA GLY A 492 -11.48 -9.16 -7.82
C GLY A 492 -12.38 -9.98 -6.91
N ASP A 493 -12.63 -11.25 -7.26
CA ASP A 493 -13.61 -12.12 -6.62
C ASP A 493 -13.15 -12.74 -5.29
N VAL A 494 -11.84 -12.77 -5.04
CA VAL A 494 -11.27 -13.48 -3.88
C VAL A 494 -11.53 -12.74 -2.56
N ASN A 495 -11.33 -11.42 -2.53
CA ASN A 495 -11.37 -10.63 -1.30
C ASN A 495 -12.51 -9.60 -1.25
N SER A 496 -13.24 -9.39 -2.34
CA SER A 496 -14.41 -8.49 -2.36
C SER A 496 -15.63 -9.11 -1.68
N ALA A 497 -16.58 -8.29 -1.21
CA ALA A 497 -17.81 -8.79 -0.60
C ALA A 497 -18.99 -7.81 -0.73
N ALA A 498 -20.19 -8.37 -0.89
CA ALA A 498 -21.43 -7.63 -0.71
C ALA A 498 -21.65 -7.28 0.78
N MET A 499 -22.20 -6.09 1.03
CA MET A 499 -22.32 -5.53 2.38
C MET A 499 -23.74 -5.42 2.90
N ASP A 500 -24.72 -5.14 2.04
CA ASP A 500 -26.11 -5.14 2.48
C ASP A 500 -26.66 -6.56 2.68
N ALA A 501 -27.61 -6.69 3.61
CA ALA A 501 -28.28 -7.96 3.85
C ALA A 501 -29.05 -8.41 2.59
N GLY A 502 -28.82 -9.65 2.15
CA GLY A 502 -29.44 -10.21 0.94
C GLY A 502 -28.74 -9.84 -0.37
N ALA A 503 -27.75 -8.94 -0.36
CA ALA A 503 -26.93 -8.66 -1.52
C ALA A 503 -25.95 -9.81 -1.80
N THR A 504 -25.72 -10.14 -3.07
CA THR A 504 -24.77 -11.16 -3.50
C THR A 504 -23.86 -10.61 -4.60
N LEU A 505 -22.68 -11.24 -4.77
CA LEU A 505 -21.77 -11.00 -5.89
C LEU A 505 -21.76 -12.23 -6.81
N ASN A 506 -21.64 -12.00 -8.11
CA ASN A 506 -21.46 -13.05 -9.11
C ASN A 506 -20.42 -12.60 -10.16
N ALA A 507 -20.19 -13.38 -11.22
CA ALA A 507 -19.16 -13.06 -12.21
C ALA A 507 -19.37 -11.69 -12.90
N ALA A 508 -20.63 -11.28 -13.10
CA ALA A 508 -21.02 -9.99 -13.67
C ALA A 508 -20.95 -8.82 -12.68
N SER A 509 -20.40 -9.04 -11.48
CA SER A 509 -20.23 -7.99 -10.49
C SER A 509 -18.95 -7.18 -10.69
N PHE A 510 -18.03 -7.56 -11.59
CA PHE A 510 -16.65 -7.06 -11.59
C PHE A 510 -16.28 -6.37 -12.89
N ASP A 511 -16.06 -5.06 -12.82
CA ASP A 511 -15.56 -4.24 -13.92
C ASP A 511 -14.21 -3.62 -13.55
N TRP A 512 -13.33 -3.45 -14.53
CA TRP A 512 -11.99 -2.91 -14.34
C TRP A 512 -11.70 -1.77 -15.31
N ASP A 513 -11.10 -0.72 -14.75
CA ASP A 513 -10.27 0.25 -15.46
C ASP A 513 -8.82 -0.21 -15.27
N LEU A 514 -8.21 -0.81 -16.30
CA LEU A 514 -6.86 -1.36 -16.21
C LEU A 514 -5.78 -0.39 -16.68
N ASN A 515 -6.13 0.66 -17.43
CA ASN A 515 -5.16 1.63 -17.94
C ASN A 515 -5.09 2.93 -17.12
N GLY A 516 -6.07 3.16 -16.25
CA GLY A 516 -6.13 4.29 -15.34
C GLY A 516 -6.63 5.58 -15.99
N ASP A 517 -7.39 5.50 -17.09
CA ASP A 517 -7.97 6.67 -17.77
C ASP A 517 -9.34 7.09 -17.21
N GLY A 518 -9.89 6.34 -16.26
CA GLY A 518 -11.21 6.57 -15.67
C GLY A 518 -12.37 5.90 -16.42
N VAL A 519 -12.10 5.19 -17.52
CA VAL A 519 -13.07 4.41 -18.28
C VAL A 519 -12.88 2.92 -17.97
N PHE A 520 -13.99 2.24 -17.68
CA PHE A 520 -13.98 0.80 -17.41
C PHE A 520 -14.07 0.02 -18.73
N GLU A 521 -12.93 -0.45 -19.23
CA GLU A 521 -12.82 -1.14 -20.51
C GLU A 521 -13.02 -2.65 -20.42
N VAL A 522 -12.86 -3.24 -19.23
CA VAL A 522 -13.13 -4.67 -18.99
C VAL A 522 -14.32 -4.82 -18.07
N ASN A 523 -15.41 -5.42 -18.57
CA ASN A 523 -16.66 -5.56 -17.81
C ASN A 523 -17.02 -7.04 -17.61
N ASP A 524 -17.69 -7.36 -16.49
CA ASP A 524 -18.16 -8.70 -16.13
C ASP A 524 -17.05 -9.78 -16.02
N VAL A 525 -15.84 -9.41 -15.57
CA VAL A 525 -14.69 -10.33 -15.46
C VAL A 525 -14.07 -10.29 -14.07
N THR A 526 -14.09 -11.43 -13.38
CA THR A 526 -13.51 -11.58 -12.04
C THR A 526 -11.98 -11.57 -12.05
N LYS A 527 -11.37 -12.14 -13.10
CA LYS A 527 -9.91 -12.35 -13.19
C LYS A 527 -9.35 -11.96 -14.57
N PRO A 528 -9.26 -10.67 -14.90
CA PRO A 528 -8.77 -10.25 -16.20
C PRO A 528 -7.25 -10.40 -16.32
N MET A 529 -6.77 -10.44 -17.56
CA MET A 529 -5.36 -10.43 -17.92
C MET A 529 -5.09 -9.31 -18.91
N ARG A 530 -3.99 -8.58 -18.71
CA ARG A 530 -3.53 -7.50 -19.60
C ARG A 530 -2.02 -7.49 -19.73
N GLN A 531 -1.51 -7.08 -20.89
CA GLN A 531 -0.10 -6.73 -21.10
C GLN A 531 0.05 -5.21 -21.21
N TYR A 532 1.17 -4.68 -20.71
CA TYR A 532 1.49 -3.26 -20.74
C TYR A 532 2.77 -3.05 -21.54
N VAL A 533 2.78 -2.05 -22.43
CA VAL A 533 3.87 -1.82 -23.38
C VAL A 533 4.81 -0.68 -22.96
N SER A 534 4.43 0.12 -21.97
CA SER A 534 5.16 1.32 -21.54
C SER A 534 5.44 1.29 -20.04
N ASN A 535 6.65 1.71 -19.65
CA ASN A 535 7.00 1.91 -18.24
C ASN A 535 6.09 2.96 -17.60
N GLY A 536 5.92 2.85 -16.28
CA GLY A 536 5.22 3.84 -15.47
C GLY A 536 4.26 3.22 -14.48
N VAL A 537 3.52 4.08 -13.79
CA VAL A 537 2.51 3.66 -12.81
C VAL A 537 1.12 3.80 -13.43
N TYR A 538 0.35 2.73 -13.37
CA TYR A 538 -1.03 2.65 -13.85
C TYR A 538 -1.95 2.49 -12.63
N PRO A 539 -2.85 3.44 -12.35
CA PRO A 539 -3.84 3.30 -11.31
C PRO A 539 -4.95 2.36 -11.81
N VAL A 540 -4.87 1.09 -11.44
CA VAL A 540 -5.86 0.07 -11.82
C VAL A 540 -7.02 0.12 -10.83
N THR A 541 -8.24 0.35 -11.32
CA THR A 541 -9.44 0.48 -10.49
C THR A 541 -10.40 -0.67 -10.74
N LEU A 542 -10.77 -1.37 -9.67
CA LEU A 542 -11.86 -2.33 -9.66
C LEU A 542 -13.15 -1.62 -9.25
N ARG A 543 -14.23 -1.81 -10.02
CA ARG A 543 -15.61 -1.53 -9.61
C ARG A 543 -16.32 -2.85 -9.36
N VAL A 544 -16.91 -2.97 -8.17
CA VAL A 544 -17.76 -4.10 -7.81
C VAL A 544 -19.20 -3.63 -7.72
N THR A 545 -20.12 -4.24 -8.46
CA THR A 545 -21.56 -3.98 -8.38
C THR A 545 -22.30 -5.19 -7.83
N ASP A 546 -23.03 -5.01 -6.73
CA ASP A 546 -23.79 -6.09 -6.11
C ASP A 546 -25.15 -6.35 -6.79
N SER A 547 -25.79 -7.45 -6.39
CA SER A 547 -27.11 -7.84 -6.92
C SER A 547 -28.24 -6.84 -6.63
N LEU A 548 -28.02 -5.84 -5.78
CA LEU A 548 -28.98 -4.78 -5.47
C LEU A 548 -28.67 -3.48 -6.23
N GLY A 549 -27.61 -3.46 -7.04
CA GLY A 549 -27.25 -2.37 -7.93
C GLY A 549 -26.34 -1.30 -7.33
N SER A 550 -25.79 -1.51 -6.12
CA SER A 550 -24.83 -0.58 -5.52
C SER A 550 -23.40 -0.91 -5.97
N SER A 551 -22.57 0.12 -6.21
CA SER A 551 -21.19 -0.06 -6.67
C SER A 551 -20.16 0.47 -5.67
N GLY A 552 -19.14 -0.35 -5.39
CA GLY A 552 -17.95 0.00 -4.60
C GLY A 552 -16.68 -0.05 -5.44
N PHE A 553 -15.61 0.61 -4.99
CA PHE A 553 -14.38 0.79 -5.75
C PHE A 553 -13.14 0.56 -4.90
N ASP A 554 -12.08 -0.01 -5.49
CA ASP A 554 -10.72 -0.07 -4.91
C ASP A 554 -9.70 0.12 -6.03
N THR A 555 -8.65 0.89 -5.77
CA THR A 555 -7.61 1.22 -6.75
C THR A 555 -6.24 0.77 -6.24
N ILE A 556 -5.50 0.08 -7.09
CA ILE A 556 -4.11 -0.30 -6.83
C ILE A 556 -3.17 0.33 -7.87
N ASN A 557 -1.99 0.74 -7.43
CA ASN A 557 -0.91 1.12 -8.33
C ASN A 557 -0.23 -0.13 -8.89
N LEU A 558 -0.21 -0.23 -10.23
CA LEU A 558 0.61 -1.17 -10.98
C LEU A 558 1.84 -0.45 -11.53
N THR A 559 3.04 -0.89 -11.14
CA THR A 559 4.30 -0.40 -11.70
C THR A 559 4.76 -1.30 -12.85
N VAL A 560 4.77 -0.77 -14.07
CA VAL A 560 5.30 -1.45 -15.26
C VAL A 560 6.76 -1.05 -15.46
N PHE A 561 7.63 -2.02 -15.74
CA PHE A 561 9.07 -1.79 -15.92
C PHE A 561 9.66 -2.63 -17.06
N GLY A 562 10.82 -2.22 -17.58
CA GLY A 562 11.56 -2.99 -18.58
C GLY A 562 11.01 -2.87 -20.01
N ALA A 563 10.12 -1.91 -20.27
CA ALA A 563 9.79 -1.52 -21.64
C ALA A 563 11.00 -0.85 -22.31
N VAL A 564 11.05 -0.95 -23.63
CA VAL A 564 12.06 -0.31 -24.49
C VAL A 564 11.35 0.79 -25.28
N THR A 565 11.93 1.98 -25.32
CA THR A 565 11.44 3.08 -26.16
C THR A 565 11.62 2.73 -27.63
N ASP A 566 10.53 2.82 -28.39
CA ASP A 566 10.48 2.59 -29.84
C ASP A 566 9.44 3.55 -30.43
N LEU A 567 9.89 4.42 -31.33
CA LEU A 567 9.09 5.44 -31.97
C LEU A 567 8.57 4.89 -33.31
N ALA A 568 7.26 5.00 -33.51
CA ALA A 568 6.61 4.55 -34.74
C ALA A 568 6.42 5.69 -35.75
N SER A 569 6.00 6.88 -35.31
CA SER A 569 5.73 8.00 -36.22
C SER A 569 5.64 9.36 -35.53
N ILE A 570 5.66 10.41 -36.35
CA ILE A 570 5.35 11.81 -35.99
C ILE A 570 4.28 12.34 -36.95
N THR A 571 3.27 13.03 -36.42
CA THR A 571 2.20 13.65 -37.23
C THR A 571 1.86 15.06 -36.72
N PRO A 572 1.80 16.09 -37.59
CA PRO A 572 2.22 16.08 -38.98
C PRO A 572 3.74 15.87 -39.11
N ASN A 573 4.17 15.41 -40.28
CA ASN A 573 5.57 15.06 -40.55
C ASN A 573 6.32 16.15 -41.34
N SER A 574 5.79 17.37 -41.38
CA SER A 574 6.43 18.52 -42.02
C SER A 574 5.96 19.84 -41.42
N GLY A 575 6.73 20.90 -41.67
CA GLY A 575 6.42 22.26 -41.27
C GLY A 575 7.25 23.29 -42.01
N ASP A 576 6.66 24.43 -42.34
CA ASP A 576 7.33 25.54 -43.00
C ASP A 576 8.21 26.31 -42.02
N GLN A 577 9.29 26.94 -42.49
CA GLN A 577 10.05 27.89 -41.68
C GLN A 577 9.15 29.02 -41.16
N ASN A 578 9.50 29.58 -40.00
CA ASN A 578 8.75 30.64 -39.32
C ASN A 578 7.32 30.21 -38.91
N THR A 579 7.12 28.93 -38.59
CA THR A 579 5.84 28.40 -38.12
C THR A 579 6.01 27.59 -36.83
N GLN A 580 4.89 27.45 -36.11
CA GLN A 580 4.75 26.55 -34.98
C GLN A 580 3.86 25.39 -35.36
N VAL A 581 4.40 24.18 -35.25
CA VAL A 581 3.71 22.95 -35.65
C VAL A 581 3.40 22.12 -34.42
N ALA A 582 2.13 22.00 -34.08
CA ALA A 582 1.69 21.05 -33.06
C ALA A 582 1.84 19.63 -33.61
N ILE A 583 2.61 18.79 -32.91
CA ILE A 583 2.92 17.42 -33.32
C ILE A 583 2.38 16.40 -32.32
N THR A 584 2.11 15.20 -32.82
CA THR A 584 1.87 14.00 -32.04
C THR A 584 2.92 12.96 -32.39
N LEU A 585 3.61 12.46 -31.37
CA LEU A 585 4.49 11.30 -31.49
C LEU A 585 3.71 10.04 -31.16
N THR A 586 3.90 8.98 -31.92
CA THR A 586 3.33 7.65 -31.63
C THR A 586 4.44 6.62 -31.51
N GLY A 587 4.31 5.66 -30.62
CA GLY A 587 5.31 4.62 -30.36
C GLY A 587 4.93 3.79 -29.16
N VAL A 588 5.92 3.29 -28.44
CA VAL A 588 5.77 2.64 -27.13
C VAL A 588 6.75 3.22 -26.12
N ASN A 589 6.42 3.08 -24.84
CA ASN A 589 7.23 3.57 -23.73
C ASN A 589 7.38 5.10 -23.71
N LEU A 590 6.28 5.82 -24.01
CA LEU A 590 6.25 7.27 -24.09
C LEU A 590 5.51 7.96 -22.92
N LYS A 591 5.05 7.21 -21.92
CA LYS A 591 4.20 7.69 -20.82
C LYS A 591 4.81 8.84 -20.00
N ASN A 592 6.14 8.88 -19.90
CA ASN A 592 6.87 9.88 -19.11
C ASN A 592 7.61 10.91 -19.99
N VAL A 593 7.35 10.96 -21.30
CA VAL A 593 8.03 11.88 -22.20
C VAL A 593 7.61 13.33 -21.92
N VAL A 594 8.60 14.18 -21.70
CA VAL A 594 8.44 15.64 -21.57
C VAL A 594 9.12 16.37 -22.74
N PRO A 595 8.80 17.64 -23.01
CA PRO A 595 9.38 18.36 -24.15
C PRO A 595 10.93 18.36 -24.18
N SER A 596 11.59 18.39 -23.01
CA SER A 596 13.05 18.35 -22.90
C SER A 596 13.68 17.02 -23.33
N ASP A 597 12.89 15.95 -23.40
CA ASP A 597 13.35 14.61 -23.80
C ASP A 597 13.36 14.47 -25.33
N VAL A 598 12.69 15.38 -26.04
CA VAL A 598 12.53 15.36 -27.49
C VAL A 598 13.53 16.32 -28.13
N SER A 599 14.26 15.84 -29.13
CA SER A 599 15.19 16.67 -29.91
C SER A 599 14.98 16.45 -31.41
N VAL A 600 15.19 17.53 -32.16
CA VAL A 600 15.14 17.54 -33.63
C VAL A 600 16.56 17.74 -34.14
N SER A 601 17.01 16.91 -35.08
CA SER A 601 18.36 17.04 -35.64
C SER A 601 18.55 18.37 -36.38
N GLY A 602 19.79 18.89 -36.38
CA GLY A 602 20.11 20.16 -37.02
C GLY A 602 19.92 21.35 -36.07
N THR A 603 19.82 22.56 -36.62
CA THR A 603 19.63 23.80 -35.87
C THR A 603 18.31 24.48 -36.27
N GLY A 604 17.83 25.41 -35.44
CA GLY A 604 16.67 26.25 -35.76
C GLY A 604 15.30 25.62 -35.52
N VAL A 605 15.21 24.46 -34.86
CA VAL A 605 13.93 23.89 -34.42
C VAL A 605 13.98 23.64 -32.92
N ALA A 606 13.13 24.33 -32.17
CA ALA A 606 12.97 24.11 -30.73
C ALA A 606 11.72 23.27 -30.45
N VAL A 607 11.78 22.42 -29.42
CA VAL A 607 10.61 21.69 -28.93
C VAL A 607 10.04 22.43 -27.72
N ILE A 608 8.81 22.89 -27.83
CA ILE A 608 8.08 23.61 -26.78
C ILE A 608 6.72 22.95 -26.52
N GLY A 609 5.89 23.59 -25.69
CA GLY A 609 4.55 23.11 -25.35
C GLY A 609 4.51 22.32 -24.05
N VAL A 610 3.43 21.55 -23.86
CA VAL A 610 3.20 20.71 -22.69
C VAL A 610 2.87 19.31 -23.20
N SER A 611 3.74 18.34 -22.92
CA SER A 611 3.48 16.98 -23.34
C SER A 611 2.23 16.43 -22.63
N THR A 612 1.41 15.73 -23.40
CA THR A 612 0.22 15.03 -22.92
C THR A 612 0.27 13.59 -23.43
N PRO A 613 1.06 12.72 -22.79
CA PRO A 613 1.04 11.30 -23.07
C PRO A 613 -0.34 10.69 -22.80
N ASP A 614 -0.76 9.73 -23.62
CA ASP A 614 -1.96 8.95 -23.34
C ASP A 614 -1.76 7.98 -22.16
N ALA A 615 -2.85 7.38 -21.69
CA ALA A 615 -2.82 6.46 -20.55
C ALA A 615 -1.93 5.23 -20.80
N GLU A 616 -1.76 4.81 -22.05
CA GLU A 616 -0.96 3.64 -22.44
C GLU A 616 0.53 3.96 -22.67
N GLY A 617 0.88 5.24 -22.74
CA GLY A 617 2.20 5.68 -23.18
C GLY A 617 2.51 5.33 -24.63
N THR A 618 1.50 5.24 -25.49
CA THR A 618 1.62 4.92 -26.92
C THR A 618 1.56 6.15 -27.82
N SER A 619 1.08 7.28 -27.31
CA SER A 619 1.07 8.55 -28.01
C SER A 619 1.37 9.71 -27.08
N VAL A 620 1.98 10.76 -27.63
CA VAL A 620 2.29 12.00 -26.92
C VAL A 620 1.85 13.17 -27.79
N SER A 621 0.84 13.90 -27.33
CA SER A 621 0.38 15.13 -27.98
C SER A 621 0.79 16.38 -27.19
N GLY A 622 0.44 17.57 -27.66
CA GLY A 622 0.73 18.85 -26.97
C GLY A 622 2.18 19.35 -27.10
N LEU A 623 3.02 18.60 -27.82
CA LEU A 623 4.35 19.03 -28.25
C LEU A 623 4.22 19.97 -29.45
N ILE A 624 5.08 20.99 -29.49
CA ILE A 624 5.13 21.97 -30.58
C ILE A 624 6.57 22.07 -31.07
N LEU A 625 6.76 22.00 -32.38
CA LEU A 625 8.02 22.35 -33.04
C LEU A 625 7.96 23.82 -33.45
N ASP A 626 8.79 24.65 -32.82
CA ASP A 626 8.96 26.07 -33.15
C ASP A 626 10.11 26.19 -34.16
N ILE A 627 9.75 26.41 -35.43
CA ILE A 627 10.66 26.38 -36.57
C ILE A 627 11.10 27.81 -36.88
N ALA A 628 12.38 28.11 -36.63
CA ALA A 628 12.96 29.42 -36.89
C ALA A 628 12.97 29.75 -38.40
N PRO A 629 12.91 31.04 -38.77
CA PRO A 629 13.00 31.48 -40.16
C PRO A 629 14.27 31.01 -40.90
N ASP A 630 15.37 30.82 -40.16
CA ASP A 630 16.68 30.42 -40.67
C ASP A 630 16.99 28.92 -40.46
N ALA A 631 16.01 28.13 -40.01
CA ALA A 631 16.15 26.69 -39.87
C ALA A 631 16.47 26.05 -41.23
N PRO A 632 17.55 25.25 -41.41
CA PRO A 632 17.87 24.68 -42.71
C PRO A 632 16.70 23.85 -43.28
N VAL A 633 16.42 23.88 -44.58
CA VAL A 633 15.36 23.02 -45.15
C VAL A 633 15.81 21.55 -45.23
N GLY A 634 14.85 20.63 -45.33
CA GLY A 634 15.07 19.20 -45.54
C GLY A 634 14.80 18.31 -44.33
N ALA A 635 14.92 17.00 -44.55
CA ALA A 635 14.55 15.96 -43.60
C ALA A 635 15.33 16.02 -42.29
N ARG A 636 14.62 15.81 -41.18
CA ARG A 636 15.09 15.82 -39.80
C ARG A 636 14.79 14.51 -39.10
N ASN A 637 15.71 14.12 -38.24
CA ASN A 637 15.49 13.07 -37.28
C ASN A 637 14.78 13.63 -36.05
N ILE A 638 13.92 12.82 -35.45
CA ILE A 638 13.26 13.10 -34.17
C ILE A 638 13.75 12.06 -33.18
N THR A 639 14.39 12.50 -32.11
CA THR A 639 14.91 11.62 -31.05
C THR A 639 14.16 11.87 -29.76
N VAL A 640 13.70 10.80 -29.13
CA VAL A 640 13.22 10.81 -27.74
C VAL A 640 14.28 10.13 -26.88
N SER A 641 14.66 10.74 -25.76
CA SER A 641 15.67 10.19 -24.84
C SER A 641 15.42 10.64 -23.41
N ASN A 642 15.13 9.67 -22.52
CA ASN A 642 14.97 9.91 -21.09
C ASN A 642 15.37 8.67 -20.27
N ALA A 643 14.97 8.62 -18.99
CA ALA A 643 15.28 7.50 -18.10
C ALA A 643 14.62 6.17 -18.52
N ASP A 644 13.55 6.22 -19.32
CA ASP A 644 12.85 5.02 -19.79
C ASP A 644 13.47 4.41 -21.06
N GLY A 645 14.32 5.17 -21.77
CA GLY A 645 15.03 4.70 -22.95
C GLY A 645 15.25 5.81 -23.97
N SER A 646 15.78 5.42 -25.13
CA SER A 646 15.95 6.35 -26.26
C SER A 646 15.72 5.64 -27.58
N ASP A 647 15.07 6.33 -28.50
CA ASP A 647 14.94 5.92 -29.90
C ASP A 647 14.90 7.16 -30.82
N THR A 648 15.17 6.95 -32.10
CA THR A 648 15.24 8.00 -33.12
C THR A 648 14.50 7.61 -34.39
N LEU A 649 13.48 8.39 -34.73
CA LEU A 649 12.90 8.38 -36.07
C LEU A 649 13.83 9.09 -37.04
N VAL A 650 14.39 8.35 -38.00
CA VAL A 650 15.30 8.90 -39.01
C VAL A 650 14.51 9.55 -40.14
N ALA A 651 14.88 10.77 -40.51
CA ALA A 651 14.29 11.53 -41.62
C ALA A 651 12.75 11.62 -41.58
N ALA A 652 12.17 11.73 -40.38
CA ALA A 652 10.74 11.62 -40.15
C ALA A 652 9.99 12.96 -40.09
N PHE A 653 10.71 14.09 -40.02
CA PHE A 653 10.10 15.41 -40.09
C PHE A 653 10.79 16.27 -41.15
N GLU A 654 10.04 16.86 -42.08
CA GLU A 654 10.61 17.71 -43.12
C GLU A 654 10.43 19.20 -42.81
N VAL A 655 11.54 19.95 -42.70
CA VAL A 655 11.49 21.42 -42.66
C VAL A 655 11.37 21.92 -44.09
N LEU A 656 10.24 22.50 -44.42
CA LEU A 656 9.95 23.09 -45.71
C LEU A 656 10.40 24.55 -45.73
N LEU A 657 10.71 25.05 -46.92
CA LEU A 657 11.03 26.47 -47.09
C LEU A 657 9.78 27.27 -46.71
N GLY A 658 9.93 28.20 -45.77
CA GLY A 658 8.84 29.12 -45.46
C GLY A 658 8.57 30.02 -46.65
N VAL A 659 7.32 30.11 -47.08
CA VAL A 659 6.93 31.18 -48.01
C VAL A 659 7.03 32.47 -47.22
N ALA A 660 7.99 33.33 -47.56
CA ALA A 660 8.07 34.63 -46.94
C ALA A 660 6.74 35.37 -47.22
N PRO A 661 6.11 36.01 -46.23
CA PRO A 661 4.92 36.81 -46.49
C PRO A 661 5.29 37.84 -47.55
N CYS A 662 4.62 37.80 -48.70
CA CYS A 662 4.87 38.70 -49.80
C CYS A 662 4.02 39.96 -49.58
N PRO A 663 4.58 41.04 -49.00
CA PRO A 663 3.77 42.21 -48.65
C PRO A 663 3.26 42.81 -49.96
N GLY A 664 1.95 42.95 -50.10
CA GLY A 664 1.32 43.42 -51.34
C GLY A 664 0.78 42.32 -52.27
N ASP A 665 1.00 41.02 -51.99
CA ASP A 665 0.25 39.91 -52.60
C ASP A 665 -1.07 39.73 -51.84
N LEU A 666 -2.12 40.38 -52.32
CA LEU A 666 -3.45 40.41 -51.70
C LEU A 666 -4.33 39.24 -52.15
N ASP A 667 -3.98 38.54 -53.23
CA ASP A 667 -4.73 37.38 -53.73
C ASP A 667 -4.08 36.01 -53.42
N GLY A 668 -2.85 36.01 -52.90
CA GLY A 668 -2.11 34.84 -52.43
C GLY A 668 -1.47 34.02 -53.55
N ASN A 669 -1.29 34.58 -54.75
CA ASN A 669 -0.75 33.89 -55.91
C ASN A 669 0.79 33.94 -56.03
N GLN A 670 1.48 34.55 -55.06
CA GLN A 670 2.93 34.76 -55.00
C GLN A 670 3.46 35.71 -56.09
N SER A 671 2.63 36.62 -56.59
CA SER A 671 3.03 37.71 -57.49
C SER A 671 2.35 39.00 -57.05
N ILE A 672 3.11 40.10 -56.98
CA ILE A 672 2.54 41.43 -56.71
C ILE A 672 2.23 42.09 -58.06
N ASP A 673 1.01 41.95 -58.54
CA ASP A 673 0.59 42.43 -59.86
C ASP A 673 -0.72 43.24 -59.85
N PHE A 674 -1.27 43.44 -61.05
CA PHE A 674 -2.46 44.26 -61.23
C PHE A 674 -3.68 43.71 -60.49
N SER A 675 -3.71 42.41 -60.20
CA SER A 675 -4.75 41.73 -59.43
C SER A 675 -4.77 42.25 -58.00
N ASP A 676 -3.61 42.36 -57.35
CA ASP A 676 -3.47 42.89 -56.00
C ASP A 676 -3.80 44.37 -55.93
N LEU A 677 -3.29 45.15 -56.88
CA LEU A 677 -3.62 46.57 -56.96
C LEU A 677 -5.14 46.79 -57.09
N ASN A 678 -5.84 45.95 -57.85
CA ASN A 678 -7.30 46.04 -57.97
C ASN A 678 -8.02 45.64 -56.67
N LEU A 679 -7.50 44.67 -55.92
CA LEU A 679 -8.05 44.29 -54.62
C LEU A 679 -7.90 45.42 -53.60
N LEU A 680 -6.73 46.08 -53.55
CA LEU A 680 -6.51 47.25 -52.70
C LEU A 680 -7.45 48.39 -53.10
N LEU A 681 -7.47 48.74 -54.40
CA LEU A 681 -8.32 49.83 -54.91
C LEU A 681 -9.81 49.55 -54.72
N GLY A 682 -10.22 48.28 -54.71
CA GLY A 682 -11.59 47.86 -54.40
C GLY A 682 -12.00 48.11 -52.95
N ASN A 683 -11.03 48.16 -52.03
CA ASN A 683 -11.25 48.45 -50.61
C ASN A 683 -10.80 49.87 -50.20
N PHE A 684 -10.32 50.68 -51.14
CA PHE A 684 -9.81 52.02 -50.86
C PHE A 684 -10.87 52.92 -50.21
N GLY A 685 -10.51 53.55 -49.09
CA GLY A 685 -11.37 54.38 -48.26
C GLY A 685 -12.29 53.60 -47.30
N GLN A 686 -12.05 52.30 -47.08
CA GLN A 686 -12.69 51.54 -46.00
C GLN A 686 -11.95 51.72 -44.67
N PHE A 687 -12.67 51.55 -43.56
CA PHE A 687 -12.15 51.69 -42.19
C PHE A 687 -12.65 50.52 -41.33
N GLY A 688 -11.77 49.85 -40.60
CA GLY A 688 -12.08 48.72 -39.73
C GLY A 688 -10.93 47.71 -39.61
N PRO A 689 -10.95 46.84 -38.58
CA PRO A 689 -9.90 45.85 -38.38
C PRO A 689 -9.97 44.73 -39.42
N GLY A 690 -8.80 44.33 -39.96
CA GLY A 690 -8.67 43.17 -40.86
C GLY A 690 -9.15 43.42 -42.29
N LEU A 691 -9.07 44.67 -42.78
CA LEU A 691 -9.41 45.00 -44.15
C LEU A 691 -8.40 44.41 -45.14
N LEU A 692 -8.90 43.83 -46.23
CA LEU A 692 -8.05 43.36 -47.33
C LEU A 692 -7.49 44.57 -48.08
N GLY A 693 -6.19 44.82 -47.94
CA GLY A 693 -5.51 45.98 -48.52
C GLY A 693 -4.96 46.99 -47.52
N ASP A 694 -5.19 46.82 -46.21
CA ASP A 694 -4.52 47.55 -45.12
C ASP A 694 -3.14 46.91 -44.89
N LEU A 695 -2.11 47.49 -45.51
CA LEU A 695 -0.75 46.97 -45.54
C LEU A 695 0.13 47.52 -44.42
N ASP A 696 -0.22 48.66 -43.81
CA ASP A 696 0.52 49.22 -42.69
C ASP A 696 -0.13 48.97 -41.30
N ASN A 697 -1.30 48.32 -41.29
CA ASN A 697 -2.07 47.86 -40.13
C ASN A 697 -2.60 48.99 -39.24
N ASP A 698 -2.93 50.14 -39.81
CA ASP A 698 -3.52 51.25 -39.06
C ASP A 698 -5.07 51.21 -38.98
N ASN A 699 -5.68 50.18 -39.57
CA ASN A 699 -7.13 49.90 -39.66
C ASN A 699 -7.90 50.80 -40.64
N ASP A 700 -7.23 51.44 -41.60
CA ASP A 700 -7.86 51.96 -42.80
C ASP A 700 -7.16 51.48 -44.09
N VAL A 701 -7.78 51.72 -45.25
CA VAL A 701 -7.17 51.42 -46.55
C VAL A 701 -7.07 52.73 -47.31
N ASP A 702 -5.90 53.34 -47.29
CA ASP A 702 -5.70 54.69 -47.83
C ASP A 702 -4.46 54.81 -48.73
N PHE A 703 -3.99 56.05 -48.92
CA PHE A 703 -2.83 56.30 -49.76
C PHE A 703 -1.52 55.73 -49.18
N ALA A 704 -1.42 55.51 -47.87
CA ALA A 704 -0.30 54.85 -47.23
C ALA A 704 -0.20 53.41 -47.74
N ASP A 705 -1.31 52.66 -47.77
CA ASP A 705 -1.34 51.29 -48.26
C ASP A 705 -1.12 51.21 -49.77
N LEU A 706 -1.75 52.09 -50.54
CA LEU A 706 -1.52 52.15 -51.97
C LEU A 706 -0.04 52.42 -52.28
N ASN A 707 0.61 53.32 -51.53
CA ASN A 707 2.05 53.56 -51.67
C ASN A 707 2.86 52.35 -51.21
N ALA A 708 2.44 51.65 -50.15
CA ALA A 708 3.07 50.43 -49.68
C ALA A 708 3.05 49.36 -50.78
N LEU A 709 1.89 49.07 -51.39
CA LEU A 709 1.75 48.10 -52.48
C LEU A 709 2.56 48.52 -53.72
N LEU A 710 2.47 49.79 -54.12
CA LEU A 710 3.19 50.30 -55.29
C LEU A 710 4.72 50.28 -55.10
N SER A 711 5.21 50.36 -53.87
CA SER A 711 6.65 50.30 -53.57
C SER A 711 7.27 48.92 -53.84
N VAL A 712 6.43 47.88 -53.88
CA VAL A 712 6.81 46.47 -54.07
C VAL A 712 6.16 45.86 -55.32
N TYR A 713 5.45 46.65 -56.12
CA TYR A 713 4.76 46.20 -57.32
C TYR A 713 5.71 45.58 -58.35
N GLN A 714 5.36 44.39 -58.87
CA GLN A 714 6.19 43.57 -59.76
C GLN A 714 7.57 43.19 -59.21
N THR A 715 7.80 43.36 -57.91
CA THR A 715 9.00 42.79 -57.29
C THR A 715 8.77 41.30 -57.05
N PRO A 716 9.78 40.44 -57.24
CA PRO A 716 9.66 39.02 -56.93
C PRO A 716 9.31 38.85 -55.44
N CYS A 717 8.29 38.03 -55.15
CA CYS A 717 8.05 37.60 -53.78
C CYS A 717 9.30 36.87 -53.24
N PRO A 718 9.72 37.15 -51.99
CA PRO A 718 10.94 36.62 -51.41
C PRO A 718 10.97 35.10 -51.24
#